data_AF-A0A838U1X0-F1
#
_entry.id   AF-A0A838U1X0-F1
#
_cell.length_a   1.000
_cell.length_b   1.000
_cell.length_c   1.000
_cell.angle_alpha   90.00
_cell.angle_beta   90.00
_cell.angle_gamma   90.00
#
_symmetry.space_group_name_H-M   'P 1'
#
loop_
_entity.id
_entity.type
_entity.pdbx_description
1 polymer ?
#
loop_
_entity_poly.entity_id
_entity_poly.type
_entity_poly.pdbx_seq_one_letter_code
_entity_poly.pdbx_strand_id
1 'polypeptide(L)'
;MRLKSTHKGICPGCGKEVVMISDELLKYHYKENESEIMQLYLTWLTNFDPYSFDSVITKIKKFEEVTKIKPSFDQVDMNIISAYAIRKLRQIGRLSQIFELEEILPSPEVMSSVCSEILISSIDKGDKTLFTLASEKMKELELSFNSEDVTRLIRRYISEDPRKVVSIVKFINAESQNNETIVLLKKTVLDDPWISAFSRLEKLQGIVSNVDNDPWVNEFKPFIRNGLKLGLISLDKEEDAELIVSFIEIMGMNNIPEIFKVYIDCQRNRDLDRLSQDTLKLCTEFGIKTHRKDETWRFKDSLELFNELSSALKGIRSDLLTDKIPDGLTTELGLELFNRIKGSSQFERDDSLPVIIHKWNNTIERDPSLGELPAGFKETTIKVPLLKHKVEVPRDQTEQVVELLSSQEVTDAYLPLIQSWEAAANNGFVGYLDGVMEDLSEEETKIKELLSNSPDEIQKVVDIEKDPKIKQGLIKKLKALQNPKGRQGIERQANVLNDVIKEIDKILNLLDSSPHKMEDYVVVLESLNKLDGKVSLQKVIRDLSAIHMRDYVMNQGYKQLVRELLVNINDIDVATSDSVYLVHKISKDYIEEHYLHHLQDSKHTEHPAFSPELLEKLNLVWQQQLDKQTGYMPITILKNKLDKILGVYSGKTTKEVPVTMMPVSGLLHIYSGDLGDSCHTSQHDSMAKGQFPNLRSWIYVTNKGKPNEELRGSVLAIQAEKLDDTPVLVVRANNPSENFVQSVDSDTFIVNVLKEAIETAKRVRTDRIKNNKSLPAVKLRQMVTIPMDRRGSASTNRQGVNDVYRKRFVDCKKVALKNTAETNFNGYNVHSPDSHTATVVIWEIDANGNEHWHGDWETKS
;
A
#
# COMPACT_ATOMS: atom_id res chain seq x y z
N MET A 1 48.66 56.27 -12.78
CA MET A 1 47.91 56.22 -14.06
C MET A 1 46.42 56.42 -13.75
N ARG A 2 45.74 57.35 -14.45
CA ARG A 2 44.28 57.56 -14.30
C ARG A 2 43.56 56.53 -15.17
N LEU A 3 42.87 55.56 -14.56
CA LEU A 3 42.02 54.60 -15.27
C LEU A 3 40.68 55.26 -15.64
N LYS A 4 40.39 55.31 -16.94
CA LYS A 4 39.08 55.66 -17.50
C LYS A 4 38.30 54.37 -17.80
N SER A 5 36.98 54.45 -17.57
CA SER A 5 35.90 53.48 -17.84
C SER A 5 35.70 52.29 -16.88
N THR A 6 35.16 52.59 -15.70
CA THR A 6 34.21 51.70 -15.01
C THR A 6 32.79 52.02 -15.51
N HIS A 7 32.10 51.06 -16.13
CA HIS A 7 30.67 51.18 -16.39
C HIS A 7 29.89 50.72 -15.15
N LYS A 8 29.11 51.62 -14.58
CA LYS A 8 28.19 51.29 -13.47
C LYS A 8 26.87 50.83 -14.08
N GLY A 9 26.49 49.59 -13.80
CA GLY A 9 25.18 49.03 -14.12
C GLY A 9 24.38 48.80 -12.85
N ILE A 10 23.05 48.84 -12.93
CA ILE A 10 22.18 48.53 -11.78
C ILE A 10 21.77 47.06 -11.86
N CYS A 11 21.98 46.29 -10.80
CA CYS A 11 21.58 44.88 -10.74
C CYS A 11 20.05 44.75 -10.84
N PRO A 12 19.49 44.01 -11.81
CA PRO A 12 18.03 43.93 -12.01
C PRO A 12 17.26 43.32 -10.83
N GLY A 13 17.91 42.48 -10.02
CA GLY A 13 17.25 41.79 -8.90
C GLY A 13 17.28 42.54 -7.57
N CYS A 14 18.22 43.47 -7.36
CA CYS A 14 18.40 44.11 -6.04
C CYS A 14 18.61 45.64 -6.08
N GLY A 15 18.64 46.26 -7.25
CA GLY A 15 18.71 47.71 -7.40
C GLY A 15 20.04 48.36 -6.98
N LYS A 16 21.06 47.58 -6.58
CA LYS A 16 22.37 48.11 -6.20
C LYS A 16 23.25 48.43 -7.42
N GLU A 17 24.01 49.52 -7.34
CA GLU A 17 25.07 49.83 -8.32
C GLU A 17 26.13 48.73 -8.30
N VAL A 18 26.34 48.07 -9.44
CA VAL A 18 27.39 47.09 -9.67
C VAL A 18 28.41 47.71 -10.62
N VAL A 19 29.67 47.74 -10.18
CA VAL A 19 30.79 48.16 -11.03
C VAL A 19 31.12 47.01 -11.98
N MET A 20 30.85 47.17 -13.28
CA MET A 20 31.34 46.25 -14.29
C MET A 20 32.83 46.52 -14.50
N ILE A 21 33.66 45.68 -13.88
CA ILE A 21 35.10 45.67 -14.05
C ILE A 21 35.39 45.10 -15.45
N SER A 22 36.08 45.83 -16.31
CA SER A 22 36.48 45.31 -17.62
C SER A 22 37.47 44.15 -17.46
N ASP A 23 37.49 43.21 -18.40
CA ASP A 23 38.41 42.05 -18.39
C ASP A 23 39.88 42.49 -18.27
N GLU A 24 40.23 43.69 -18.75
CA GLU A 24 41.56 44.30 -18.61
C GLU A 24 41.87 44.78 -17.19
N LEU A 25 40.90 45.34 -16.48
CA LEU A 25 41.03 45.75 -15.07
C LEU A 25 41.13 44.54 -14.15
N LEU A 26 40.36 43.48 -14.42
CA LEU A 26 40.46 42.18 -13.73
C LEU A 26 41.86 41.57 -13.90
N LYS A 27 42.40 41.59 -15.13
CA LYS A 27 43.79 41.18 -15.40
C LYS A 27 44.83 41.98 -14.64
N TYR A 28 44.62 43.28 -14.42
CA TYR A 28 45.60 44.14 -13.74
C TYR A 28 45.50 44.03 -12.21
N HIS A 29 44.28 43.90 -11.67
CA HIS A 29 44.06 43.91 -10.22
C HIS A 29 44.49 42.61 -9.54
N TYR A 30 44.35 41.47 -10.23
CA TYR A 30 44.61 40.15 -9.67
C TYR A 30 45.93 39.51 -10.12
N LYS A 31 46.71 40.19 -10.98
CA LYS A 31 48.02 39.67 -11.44
C LYS A 31 49.05 39.51 -10.32
N GLU A 32 48.85 40.21 -9.19
CA GLU A 32 49.78 40.23 -8.05
C GLU A 32 49.28 39.42 -6.84
N ASN A 33 48.09 38.81 -6.89
CA ASN A 33 47.46 38.22 -5.70
C ASN A 33 46.76 36.87 -5.96
N GLU A 34 47.54 35.88 -6.39
CA GLU A 34 47.10 34.49 -6.66
C GLU A 34 46.31 33.89 -5.48
N SER A 35 46.70 34.21 -4.24
CA SER A 35 46.01 33.74 -3.03
C SER A 35 44.57 34.23 -2.92
N GLU A 36 44.26 35.46 -3.36
CA GLU A 36 42.89 35.99 -3.33
C GLU A 36 42.03 35.30 -4.40
N ILE A 37 42.61 34.97 -5.56
CA ILE A 37 41.93 34.21 -6.60
C ILE A 37 41.59 32.79 -6.11
N MET A 38 42.53 32.11 -5.45
CA MET A 38 42.27 30.77 -4.91
C MET A 38 41.16 30.78 -3.86
N GLN A 39 41.15 31.78 -2.97
CA GLN A 39 40.05 31.96 -2.01
C GLN A 39 38.70 32.23 -2.69
N LEU A 40 38.70 32.95 -3.80
CA LEU A 40 37.49 33.21 -4.59
C LEU A 40 36.97 31.92 -5.23
N TYR A 41 37.84 31.11 -5.84
CA TYR A 41 37.47 29.81 -6.40
C TYR A 41 36.93 28.87 -5.31
N LEU A 42 37.64 28.77 -4.18
CA LEU A 42 37.21 27.98 -3.03
C LEU A 42 35.82 28.41 -2.57
N THR A 43 35.61 29.72 -2.37
CA THR A 43 34.31 30.28 -1.96
C THR A 43 33.19 29.91 -2.93
N TRP A 44 33.42 30.00 -4.24
CA TRP A 44 32.41 29.62 -5.22
C TRP A 44 32.10 28.12 -5.17
N LEU A 45 33.13 27.28 -5.01
CA LEU A 45 32.99 25.83 -4.97
C LEU A 45 32.44 25.29 -3.64
N THR A 46 32.51 26.06 -2.55
CA THR A 46 32.02 25.64 -1.22
C THR A 46 30.76 26.37 -0.75
N ASN A 47 30.23 27.34 -1.51
CA ASN A 47 29.00 28.08 -1.17
C ASN A 47 28.01 28.21 -2.34
N PHE A 48 28.10 27.37 -3.36
CA PHE A 48 27.12 27.41 -4.45
C PHE A 48 25.74 26.90 -4.02
N ASP A 49 24.70 27.47 -4.65
CA ASP A 49 23.36 26.92 -4.66
C ASP A 49 23.31 25.75 -5.66
N PRO A 50 22.76 24.57 -5.30
CA PRO A 50 22.82 23.38 -6.14
C PRO A 50 22.23 23.57 -7.55
N TYR A 51 21.27 24.48 -7.75
CA TYR A 51 20.71 24.79 -9.08
C TYR A 51 21.65 25.67 -9.93
N SER A 52 22.62 26.33 -9.29
CA SER A 52 23.60 27.19 -9.94
C SER A 52 24.94 26.51 -10.27
N PHE A 53 25.08 25.20 -10.01
CA PHE A 53 26.35 24.50 -10.15
C PHE A 53 27.00 24.70 -11.53
N ASP A 54 26.28 24.45 -12.63
CA ASP A 54 26.79 24.64 -14.00
C ASP A 54 27.23 26.09 -14.26
N SER A 55 26.51 27.05 -13.69
CA SER A 55 26.85 28.48 -13.77
C SER A 55 28.15 28.77 -13.03
N VAL A 56 28.37 28.15 -11.86
CA VAL A 56 29.61 28.26 -11.10
C VAL A 56 30.79 27.66 -11.85
N ILE A 57 30.64 26.46 -12.44
CA ILE A 57 31.69 25.84 -13.27
C ILE A 57 32.03 26.73 -14.47
N THR A 58 31.01 27.21 -15.18
CA THR A 58 31.18 28.14 -16.31
C THR A 58 31.89 29.43 -15.88
N LYS A 59 31.53 29.97 -14.71
CA LYS A 59 32.14 31.17 -14.14
C LYS A 59 33.62 30.96 -13.81
N ILE A 60 33.98 29.81 -13.23
CA ILE A 60 35.37 29.44 -12.92
C ILE A 60 36.19 29.36 -14.20
N LYS A 61 35.71 28.63 -15.22
CA LYS A 61 36.39 28.49 -16.53
C LYS A 61 36.61 29.83 -17.22
N LYS A 62 35.60 30.71 -17.23
CA LYS A 62 35.74 32.07 -17.77
C LYS A 62 36.75 32.91 -16.98
N PHE A 63 36.75 32.76 -15.65
CA PHE A 63 37.67 33.50 -14.79
C PHE A 63 39.12 33.03 -14.96
N GLU A 64 39.35 31.72 -15.11
CA GLU A 64 40.66 31.15 -15.50
C GLU A 64 41.10 31.71 -16.86
N GLU A 65 40.22 31.78 -17.85
CA GLU A 65 40.56 32.30 -19.17
C GLU A 65 41.03 33.77 -19.14
N VAL A 66 40.38 34.59 -18.30
CA VAL A 66 40.71 36.01 -18.13
C VAL A 66 42.00 36.19 -17.34
N THR A 67 42.13 35.53 -16.18
CA THR A 67 43.25 35.71 -15.25
C THR A 67 44.51 34.94 -15.68
N LYS A 68 44.35 33.87 -16.47
CA LYS A 68 45.38 32.86 -16.80
C LYS A 68 45.91 32.10 -15.58
N ILE A 69 45.18 32.12 -14.46
CA ILE A 69 45.51 31.40 -13.23
C ILE A 69 44.55 30.22 -13.12
N LYS A 70 45.10 29.00 -13.07
CA LYS A 70 44.31 27.77 -12.93
C LYS A 70 43.92 27.53 -11.48
N PRO A 71 42.71 27.02 -11.19
CA PRO A 71 42.39 26.56 -9.85
C PRO A 71 43.42 25.53 -9.38
N SER A 72 44.01 25.77 -8.20
CA SER A 72 44.94 24.85 -7.55
C SER A 72 44.65 24.87 -6.06
N PHE A 73 44.35 23.70 -5.52
CA PHE A 73 43.92 23.52 -4.15
C PHE A 73 44.84 22.48 -3.50
N ASP A 74 45.06 22.63 -2.20
CA ASP A 74 45.67 21.54 -1.43
C ASP A 74 44.66 20.40 -1.22
N GLN A 75 45.12 19.27 -0.70
CA GLN A 75 44.26 18.10 -0.52
C GLN A 75 43.12 18.35 0.46
N VAL A 76 43.29 19.25 1.45
CA VAL A 76 42.25 19.59 2.42
C VAL A 76 41.12 20.35 1.73
N ASP A 77 41.46 21.37 0.95
CA ASP A 77 40.51 22.18 0.18
C ASP A 77 39.77 21.32 -0.85
N MET A 78 40.48 20.44 -1.58
CA MET A 78 39.83 19.54 -2.55
C MET A 78 38.83 18.58 -1.87
N ASN A 79 39.15 18.06 -0.68
CA ASN A 79 38.25 17.23 0.10
C ASN A 79 37.01 18.03 0.57
N ILE A 80 37.18 19.29 0.99
CA ILE A 80 36.08 20.16 1.39
C ILE A 80 35.15 20.45 0.20
N ILE A 81 35.72 20.81 -0.95
CA ILE A 81 34.96 21.11 -2.17
C ILE A 81 34.16 19.89 -2.62
N SER A 82 34.81 18.74 -2.76
CA SER A 82 34.16 17.51 -3.23
C SER A 82 33.04 17.07 -2.27
N ALA A 83 33.30 17.06 -0.95
CA ALA A 83 32.28 16.72 0.04
C ALA A 83 31.07 17.68 0.00
N TYR A 84 31.33 18.98 -0.14
CA TYR A 84 30.26 19.98 -0.28
C TYR A 84 29.44 19.74 -1.55
N ALA A 85 30.11 19.53 -2.69
CA ALA A 85 29.47 19.33 -3.98
C ALA A 85 28.64 18.04 -4.02
N ILE A 86 29.16 16.91 -3.53
CA ILE A 86 28.43 15.65 -3.39
C ILE A 86 27.15 15.89 -2.60
N ARG A 87 27.26 16.52 -1.42
CA ARG A 87 26.11 16.77 -0.56
C ARG A 87 25.03 17.61 -1.25
N LYS A 88 25.43 18.71 -1.92
CA LYS A 88 24.49 19.63 -2.58
C LYS A 88 23.85 19.04 -3.83
N LEU A 89 24.63 18.38 -4.69
CA LEU A 89 24.11 17.77 -5.91
C LEU A 89 23.25 16.52 -5.63
N ARG A 90 23.56 15.77 -4.56
CA ARG A 90 22.74 14.65 -4.10
C ARG A 90 21.33 15.09 -3.71
N GLN A 91 21.18 16.25 -3.08
CA GLN A 91 19.89 16.80 -2.64
C GLN A 91 18.92 17.04 -3.79
N ILE A 92 19.43 17.36 -4.98
CA ILE A 92 18.62 17.66 -6.17
C ILE A 92 18.71 16.59 -7.25
N GLY A 93 19.33 15.43 -6.95
CA GLY A 93 19.44 14.32 -7.89
C GLY A 93 20.39 14.54 -9.08
N ARG A 94 21.28 15.54 -9.03
CA ARG A 94 22.22 15.89 -10.13
C ARG A 94 23.65 15.41 -9.88
N LEU A 95 23.80 14.24 -9.25
CA LEU A 95 25.10 13.78 -8.77
C LEU A 95 26.12 13.52 -9.89
N SER A 96 25.67 13.19 -11.12
CA SER A 96 26.56 13.03 -12.30
C SER A 96 27.36 14.29 -12.63
N GLN A 97 26.84 15.48 -12.31
CA GLN A 97 27.50 16.74 -12.66
C GLN A 97 28.81 16.95 -11.93
N ILE A 98 29.05 16.23 -10.84
CA ILE A 98 30.29 16.35 -10.10
C ILE A 98 31.51 15.94 -10.93
N PHE A 99 31.34 15.14 -12.00
CA PHE A 99 32.41 14.84 -12.94
C PHE A 99 32.90 16.08 -13.69
N GLU A 100 32.14 17.17 -13.74
CA GLU A 100 32.61 18.45 -14.27
C GLU A 100 33.72 19.08 -13.41
N LEU A 101 33.86 18.64 -12.14
CA LEU A 101 34.98 19.03 -11.28
C LEU A 101 36.28 18.31 -11.61
N GLU A 102 36.29 17.27 -12.45
CA GLU A 102 37.49 16.48 -12.77
C GLU A 102 38.62 17.38 -13.32
N GLU A 103 38.28 18.37 -14.16
CA GLU A 103 39.24 19.35 -14.71
C GLU A 103 39.76 20.35 -13.66
N ILE A 104 38.99 20.57 -12.58
CA ILE A 104 39.26 21.56 -11.53
C ILE A 104 39.97 20.92 -10.32
N LEU A 105 39.67 19.64 -10.04
CA LEU A 105 40.17 18.85 -8.91
C LEU A 105 40.86 17.58 -9.44
N PRO A 106 42.00 17.67 -10.16
CA PRO A 106 42.65 16.54 -10.80
C PRO A 106 43.45 15.67 -9.80
N SER A 107 42.86 15.36 -8.64
CA SER A 107 43.45 14.46 -7.64
C SER A 107 42.82 13.07 -7.77
N PRO A 108 43.61 12.02 -8.07
CA PRO A 108 43.11 10.64 -8.12
C PRO A 108 42.42 10.20 -6.82
N GLU A 109 42.89 10.69 -5.67
CA GLU A 109 42.30 10.39 -4.36
C GLU A 109 40.88 10.99 -4.23
N VAL A 110 40.72 12.24 -4.67
CA VAL A 110 39.42 12.93 -4.67
C VAL A 110 38.48 12.26 -5.67
N MET A 111 38.97 11.97 -6.88
CA MET A 111 38.17 11.30 -7.90
C MET A 111 37.78 9.87 -7.49
N SER A 112 38.65 9.14 -6.77
CA SER A 112 38.31 7.85 -6.18
C SER A 112 37.17 7.99 -5.16
N SER A 113 37.24 8.99 -4.26
CA SER A 113 36.17 9.26 -3.30
C SER A 113 34.85 9.65 -3.98
N VAL A 114 34.91 10.54 -4.98
CA VAL A 114 33.75 11.01 -5.75
C VAL A 114 33.09 9.85 -6.50
N CYS A 115 33.87 9.07 -7.26
CA CYS A 115 33.35 7.91 -7.97
C CYS A 115 32.74 6.90 -7.00
N SER A 116 33.38 6.65 -5.86
CA SER A 116 32.88 5.70 -4.85
C SER A 116 31.53 6.14 -4.29
N GLU A 117 31.37 7.41 -3.95
CA GLU A 117 30.10 7.97 -3.46
C GLU A 117 28.99 7.94 -4.52
N ILE A 118 29.31 8.18 -5.79
CA ILE A 118 28.35 8.04 -6.89
C ILE A 118 27.97 6.58 -7.06
N LEU A 119 28.94 5.67 -7.04
CA LEU A 119 28.70 4.23 -7.18
C LEU A 119 27.79 3.74 -6.05
N ILE A 120 28.12 4.05 -4.80
CA ILE A 120 27.30 3.74 -3.62
C ILE A 120 25.89 4.35 -3.75
N SER A 121 25.78 5.63 -4.10
CA SER A 121 24.47 6.29 -4.26
C SER A 121 23.67 5.72 -5.43
N SER A 122 24.31 5.26 -6.49
CA SER A 122 23.66 4.66 -7.65
C SER A 122 23.13 3.26 -7.33
N ILE A 123 23.90 2.46 -6.59
CA ILE A 123 23.44 1.17 -6.04
C ILE A 123 22.25 1.39 -5.12
N ASP A 124 22.35 2.36 -4.22
CA ASP A 124 21.29 2.70 -3.27
C ASP A 124 19.99 3.10 -3.98
N LYS A 125 20.08 3.84 -5.09
CA LYS A 125 18.92 4.26 -5.87
C LYS A 125 18.49 3.26 -6.95
N GLY A 126 19.31 2.26 -7.25
CA GLY A 126 19.13 1.42 -8.44
C GLY A 126 19.31 2.17 -9.77
N ASP A 127 20.10 3.26 -9.78
CA ASP A 127 20.34 4.09 -10.96
C ASP A 127 21.44 3.48 -11.84
N LYS A 128 21.01 2.77 -12.88
CA LYS A 128 21.92 2.11 -13.82
C LYS A 128 22.83 3.08 -14.56
N THR A 129 22.33 4.26 -14.90
CA THR A 129 23.08 5.25 -15.69
C THR A 129 24.23 5.81 -14.86
N LEU A 130 23.94 6.24 -13.63
CA LEU A 130 24.98 6.71 -12.70
C LEU A 130 25.97 5.60 -12.34
N PHE A 131 25.48 4.38 -12.15
CA PHE A 131 26.34 3.24 -11.83
C PHE A 131 27.32 2.95 -12.98
N THR A 132 26.82 2.90 -14.21
CA THR A 132 27.64 2.68 -15.42
C THR A 132 28.68 3.79 -15.54
N LEU A 133 28.25 5.05 -15.47
CA LEU A 133 29.13 6.22 -15.57
C LEU A 133 30.24 6.19 -14.53
N ALA A 134 29.92 5.94 -13.25
CA ALA A 134 30.93 5.86 -12.19
C ALA A 134 31.90 4.70 -12.41
N SER A 135 31.39 3.53 -12.81
CA SER A 135 32.22 2.34 -13.05
C SER A 135 33.16 2.50 -14.25
N GLU A 136 32.72 3.20 -15.31
CA GLU A 136 33.54 3.50 -16.49
C GLU A 136 34.61 4.54 -16.15
N LYS A 137 34.25 5.59 -15.39
CA LYS A 137 35.21 6.59 -14.91
C LYS A 137 36.27 6.01 -13.99
N MET A 138 35.90 5.10 -13.08
CA MET A 138 36.88 4.38 -12.27
C MET A 138 37.85 3.56 -13.13
N LYS A 139 37.34 2.91 -14.17
CA LYS A 139 38.17 2.12 -15.10
C LYS A 139 39.10 3.02 -15.94
N GLU A 140 38.59 4.14 -16.45
CA GLU A 140 39.34 5.13 -17.23
C GLU A 140 40.51 5.70 -16.43
N LEU A 141 40.28 6.00 -15.15
CA LEU A 141 41.25 6.64 -14.26
C LEU A 141 42.08 5.65 -13.42
N GLU A 142 41.94 4.34 -13.66
CA GLU A 142 42.59 3.25 -12.90
C GLU A 142 42.38 3.37 -11.37
N LEU A 143 41.19 3.81 -10.95
CA LEU A 143 40.87 4.07 -9.56
C LEU A 143 40.45 2.79 -8.84
N SER A 144 41.01 2.55 -7.65
CA SER A 144 40.54 1.52 -6.75
C SER A 144 39.23 1.94 -6.06
N PHE A 145 38.38 0.97 -5.77
CA PHE A 145 37.11 1.16 -5.06
C PHE A 145 37.07 0.26 -3.83
N ASN A 146 36.64 0.81 -2.69
CA ASN A 146 36.48 0.04 -1.46
C ASN A 146 35.12 -0.68 -1.45
N SER A 147 35.12 -1.94 -1.87
CA SER A 147 33.91 -2.76 -1.90
C SER A 147 33.29 -3.01 -0.52
N GLU A 148 34.06 -2.87 0.56
CA GLU A 148 33.53 -2.98 1.93
C GLU A 148 32.50 -1.90 2.26
N ASP A 149 32.61 -0.69 1.68
CA ASP A 149 31.66 0.38 1.94
C ASP A 149 30.28 0.07 1.32
N VAL A 150 30.25 -0.62 0.17
CA VAL A 150 29.00 -1.13 -0.40
C VAL A 150 28.45 -2.28 0.42
N THR A 151 29.28 -3.22 0.87
CA THR A 151 28.83 -4.29 1.78
C THR A 151 28.23 -3.69 3.05
N ARG A 152 28.84 -2.65 3.64
CA ARG A 152 28.33 -1.94 4.82
C ARG A 152 27.00 -1.25 4.56
N LEU A 153 26.84 -0.59 3.40
CA LEU A 153 25.56 -0.02 2.96
C LEU A 153 24.48 -1.11 2.89
N ILE A 154 24.76 -2.22 2.19
CA ILE A 154 23.79 -3.30 2.01
C ILE A 154 23.44 -3.94 3.37
N ARG A 155 24.42 -4.14 4.24
CA ARG A 155 24.20 -4.66 5.60
C ARG A 155 23.29 -3.75 6.43
N ARG A 156 23.35 -2.42 6.26
CA ARG A 156 22.40 -1.49 6.91
C ARG A 156 20.95 -1.83 6.55
N TYR A 157 20.70 -2.18 5.30
CA TYR A 157 19.37 -2.54 4.81
C TYR A 157 18.83 -3.87 5.32
N ILE A 158 19.67 -4.77 5.84
CA ILE A 158 19.21 -6.08 6.37
C ILE A 158 18.09 -5.93 7.40
N SER A 159 18.18 -4.92 8.27
CA SER A 159 17.14 -4.67 9.29
C SER A 159 16.22 -3.49 8.93
N GLU A 160 16.66 -2.56 8.09
CA GLU A 160 15.89 -1.39 7.69
C GLU A 160 14.88 -1.72 6.59
N ASP A 161 15.34 -2.41 5.54
CA ASP A 161 14.57 -2.79 4.37
C ASP A 161 15.16 -4.07 3.72
N PRO A 162 14.77 -5.26 4.22
CA PRO A 162 15.23 -6.54 3.68
C PRO A 162 15.03 -6.69 2.16
N ARG A 163 13.95 -6.12 1.63
CA ARG A 163 13.61 -6.16 0.20
C ARG A 163 14.62 -5.36 -0.61
N LYS A 164 15.11 -4.24 -0.06
CA LYS A 164 16.14 -3.42 -0.70
C LYS A 164 17.43 -4.20 -0.91
N VAL A 165 17.86 -5.01 0.07
CA VAL A 165 19.05 -5.88 -0.05
C VAL A 165 18.96 -6.76 -1.31
N VAL A 166 17.83 -7.46 -1.47
CA VAL A 166 17.59 -8.32 -2.63
C VAL A 166 17.57 -7.52 -3.95
N SER A 167 16.95 -6.34 -3.95
CA SER A 167 16.90 -5.47 -5.13
C SER A 167 18.30 -5.01 -5.55
N ILE A 168 19.15 -4.65 -4.59
CA ILE A 168 20.54 -4.23 -4.81
C ILE A 168 21.35 -5.39 -5.37
N VAL A 169 21.22 -6.60 -4.79
CA VAL A 169 21.97 -7.77 -5.27
C VAL A 169 21.57 -8.12 -6.72
N LYS A 170 20.27 -8.05 -7.05
CA LYS A 170 19.80 -8.24 -8.43
C LYS A 170 20.34 -7.18 -9.37
N PHE A 171 20.32 -5.91 -8.95
CA PHE A 171 20.88 -4.80 -9.71
C PHE A 171 22.35 -5.04 -10.03
N ILE A 172 23.18 -5.32 -9.01
CA ILE A 172 24.60 -5.60 -9.17
C ILE A 172 24.80 -6.81 -10.10
N ASN A 173 24.06 -7.90 -9.90
CA ASN A 173 24.17 -9.12 -10.70
C ASN A 173 23.81 -8.94 -12.18
N ALA A 174 22.91 -8.01 -12.50
CA ALA A 174 22.48 -7.72 -13.88
C ALA A 174 23.55 -7.01 -14.72
N GLU A 175 24.58 -6.43 -14.09
CA GLU A 175 25.59 -5.63 -14.79
C GLU A 175 26.65 -6.47 -15.51
N SER A 176 27.28 -5.89 -16.54
CA SER A 176 28.24 -6.60 -17.41
C SER A 176 29.52 -7.02 -16.67
N GLN A 177 30.08 -8.19 -17.04
CA GLN A 177 31.34 -8.69 -16.49
C GLN A 177 32.60 -8.08 -17.16
N ASN A 178 32.43 -7.16 -18.11
CA ASN A 178 33.55 -6.55 -18.85
C ASN A 178 34.30 -5.44 -18.06
N ASN A 179 33.90 -5.18 -16.81
CA ASN A 179 34.51 -4.20 -15.92
C ASN A 179 35.03 -4.92 -14.66
N GLU A 180 36.36 -4.89 -14.44
CA GLU A 180 37.02 -5.54 -13.31
C GLU A 180 36.50 -5.03 -11.96
N THR A 181 36.15 -3.74 -11.85
CA THR A 181 35.53 -3.14 -10.65
C THR A 181 34.18 -3.79 -10.35
N ILE A 182 33.37 -4.05 -11.38
CA ILE A 182 32.06 -4.73 -11.21
C ILE A 182 32.27 -6.20 -10.83
N VAL A 183 33.27 -6.88 -11.39
CA VAL A 183 33.61 -8.26 -11.03
C VAL A 183 34.05 -8.35 -9.56
N LEU A 184 34.92 -7.45 -9.12
CA LEU A 184 35.37 -7.36 -7.73
C LEU A 184 34.22 -7.03 -6.78
N LEU A 185 33.35 -6.09 -7.14
CA LEU A 185 32.17 -5.73 -6.37
C LEU A 185 31.22 -6.94 -6.23
N LYS A 186 30.89 -7.60 -7.35
CA LYS A 186 30.06 -8.82 -7.36
C LYS A 186 30.63 -9.88 -6.44
N LYS A 187 31.93 -10.15 -6.55
CA LYS A 187 32.62 -11.12 -5.70
C LYS A 187 32.49 -10.73 -4.23
N THR A 188 32.82 -9.50 -3.86
CA THR A 188 32.76 -9.03 -2.46
C THR A 188 31.35 -9.12 -1.88
N VAL A 189 30.35 -8.69 -2.66
CA VAL A 189 28.94 -8.70 -2.24
C VAL A 189 28.39 -10.12 -2.10
N LEU A 190 28.80 -11.05 -2.97
CA LEU A 190 28.35 -12.46 -2.92
C LEU A 190 29.12 -13.32 -1.91
N ASP A 191 30.37 -12.94 -1.60
CA ASP A 191 31.19 -13.60 -0.58
C ASP A 191 30.75 -13.19 0.85
N ASP A 192 30.00 -12.09 1.00
CA ASP A 192 29.38 -11.71 2.27
C ASP A 192 28.26 -12.69 2.68
N PRO A 193 28.37 -13.37 3.84
CA PRO A 193 27.42 -14.42 4.22
C PRO A 193 25.98 -13.94 4.39
N TRP A 194 25.79 -12.73 4.92
CA TRP A 194 24.47 -12.15 5.13
C TRP A 194 23.79 -11.77 3.81
N ILE A 195 24.54 -11.15 2.89
CA ILE A 195 24.01 -10.78 1.58
C ILE A 195 23.70 -12.04 0.74
N SER A 196 24.57 -13.04 0.81
CA SER A 196 24.36 -14.35 0.16
C SER A 196 23.13 -15.08 0.71
N ALA A 197 22.93 -15.06 2.03
CA ALA A 197 21.73 -15.60 2.68
C ALA A 197 20.45 -14.98 2.12
N PHE A 198 20.40 -13.66 1.92
CA PHE A 198 19.22 -12.99 1.35
C PHE A 198 18.92 -13.40 -0.09
N SER A 199 19.96 -13.71 -0.88
CA SER A 199 19.79 -14.26 -2.23
C SER A 199 19.23 -15.69 -2.22
N ARG A 200 19.54 -16.48 -1.19
CA ARG A 200 18.94 -17.81 -0.98
C ARG A 200 17.50 -17.69 -0.50
N LEU A 201 17.24 -16.79 0.43
CA LEU A 201 15.90 -16.51 0.94
C LEU A 201 14.96 -16.03 -0.17
N GLU A 202 15.41 -15.22 -1.13
CA GLU A 202 14.58 -14.83 -2.29
C GLU A 202 14.15 -16.01 -3.18
N LYS A 203 15.00 -17.04 -3.27
CA LYS A 203 14.63 -18.27 -4.00
C LYS A 203 13.59 -19.10 -3.25
N LEU A 204 13.60 -19.06 -1.92
CA LEU A 204 12.61 -19.74 -1.07
C LEU A 204 11.29 -18.95 -1.03
N GLN A 205 11.39 -17.63 -0.90
CA GLN A 205 10.29 -16.69 -0.75
C GLN A 205 10.50 -15.51 -1.72
N GLY A 206 9.79 -15.55 -2.85
CA GLY A 206 9.82 -14.45 -3.81
C GLY A 206 9.32 -13.13 -3.22
N ILE A 207 9.67 -12.02 -3.88
CA ILE A 207 9.17 -10.68 -3.54
C ILE A 207 7.80 -10.47 -4.19
N VAL A 208 6.82 -10.05 -3.40
CA VAL A 208 5.48 -9.70 -3.88
C VAL A 208 5.45 -8.23 -4.29
N SER A 209 4.80 -7.89 -5.41
CA SER A 209 4.70 -6.51 -5.87
C SER A 209 3.95 -5.63 -4.86
N ASN A 210 2.86 -6.15 -4.30
CA ASN A 210 2.07 -5.50 -3.27
C ASN A 210 2.76 -5.58 -1.89
N VAL A 211 3.18 -4.43 -1.37
CA VAL A 211 3.95 -4.28 -0.12
C VAL A 211 3.14 -4.71 1.12
N ASP A 212 1.82 -4.46 1.16
CA ASP A 212 0.95 -4.83 2.30
C ASP A 212 0.81 -6.33 2.48
N ASN A 213 1.24 -7.06 1.47
CA ASN A 213 1.09 -8.48 1.33
C ASN A 213 2.45 -9.17 1.18
N ASP A 214 3.55 -8.42 1.35
CA ASP A 214 4.90 -8.90 1.15
C ASP A 214 5.47 -9.46 2.47
N PRO A 215 5.72 -10.79 2.58
CA PRO A 215 6.31 -11.37 3.79
C PRO A 215 7.65 -10.76 4.16
N TRP A 216 8.40 -10.23 3.18
CA TRP A 216 9.65 -9.53 3.45
C TRP A 216 9.47 -8.30 4.34
N VAL A 217 8.34 -7.61 4.20
CA VAL A 217 8.04 -6.36 4.91
C VAL A 217 7.27 -6.64 6.20
N ASN A 218 6.25 -7.50 6.14
CA ASN A 218 5.33 -7.69 7.25
C ASN A 218 5.75 -8.78 8.23
N GLU A 219 6.57 -9.74 7.79
CA GLU A 219 7.00 -10.87 8.62
C GLU A 219 8.51 -10.80 8.88
N PHE A 220 9.31 -10.78 7.82
CA PHE A 220 10.76 -10.94 7.92
C PHE A 220 11.45 -9.72 8.51
N LYS A 221 11.07 -8.51 8.11
CA LYS A 221 11.61 -7.28 8.69
C LYS A 221 11.39 -7.18 10.21
N PRO A 222 10.17 -7.33 10.77
CA PRO A 222 10.00 -7.34 12.22
C PRO A 222 10.71 -8.53 12.88
N PHE A 223 10.73 -9.70 12.25
CA PHE A 223 11.47 -10.87 12.73
C PHE A 223 12.98 -10.59 12.91
N ILE A 224 13.65 -10.07 11.88
CA ILE A 224 15.07 -9.72 11.92
C ILE A 224 15.35 -8.64 12.96
N ARG A 225 14.51 -7.59 12.99
CA ARG A 225 14.65 -6.50 13.98
C ARG A 225 14.54 -7.02 15.41
N ASN A 226 13.57 -7.90 15.68
CA ASN A 226 13.40 -8.52 16.99
C ASN A 226 14.59 -9.41 17.35
N GLY A 227 15.06 -10.24 16.40
CA GLY A 227 16.23 -11.09 16.61
C GLY A 227 17.49 -10.28 16.96
N LEU A 228 17.75 -9.17 16.26
CA LEU A 228 18.87 -8.27 16.55
C LEU A 228 18.68 -7.54 17.89
N LYS A 229 17.48 -7.01 18.16
CA LYS A 229 17.16 -6.29 19.39
C LYS A 229 17.30 -7.16 20.64
N LEU A 230 16.90 -8.43 20.55
CA LEU A 230 17.01 -9.41 21.63
C LEU A 230 18.41 -10.04 21.73
N GLY A 231 19.33 -9.70 20.82
CA GLY A 231 20.66 -10.30 20.77
C GLY A 231 20.67 -11.79 20.42
N LEU A 232 19.58 -12.30 19.80
CA LEU A 232 19.52 -13.67 19.30
C LEU A 232 20.48 -13.87 18.12
N ILE A 233 20.61 -12.85 17.28
CA ILE A 233 21.47 -12.81 16.10
C ILE A 233 22.31 -11.52 16.09
N SER A 234 23.43 -11.54 15.36
CA SER A 234 24.32 -10.40 15.13
C SER A 234 24.76 -10.35 13.67
N LEU A 235 24.72 -9.17 13.06
CA LEU A 235 25.21 -8.95 11.70
C LEU A 235 26.74 -9.14 11.56
N ASP A 236 27.46 -9.19 12.70
CA ASP A 236 28.90 -9.41 12.73
C ASP A 236 29.27 -10.90 12.77
N LYS A 237 28.28 -11.78 13.00
CA LYS A 237 28.46 -13.23 13.02
C LYS A 237 27.97 -13.85 11.73
N GLU A 238 28.87 -14.47 10.99
CA GLU A 238 28.57 -15.13 9.71
C GLU A 238 27.62 -16.32 9.89
N GLU A 239 27.80 -17.09 10.96
CA GLU A 239 26.96 -18.24 11.32
C GLU A 239 25.48 -17.88 11.52
N ASP A 240 25.17 -16.65 11.95
CA ASP A 240 23.80 -16.21 12.20
C ASP A 240 23.01 -16.04 10.90
N ALA A 241 23.68 -15.76 9.78
CA ALA A 241 23.06 -15.74 8.46
C ALA A 241 22.53 -17.13 8.07
N GLU A 242 23.30 -18.18 8.33
CA GLU A 242 22.91 -19.57 8.06
C GLU A 242 21.79 -20.05 9.00
N LEU A 243 21.81 -19.63 10.27
CA LEU A 243 20.73 -19.94 11.22
C LEU A 243 19.38 -19.37 10.76
N ILE A 244 19.37 -18.17 10.18
CA ILE A 244 18.14 -17.58 9.65
C ILE A 244 17.65 -18.33 8.41
N VAL A 245 18.55 -18.65 7.48
CA VAL A 245 18.17 -19.38 6.27
C VAL A 245 17.58 -20.74 6.61
N SER A 246 18.27 -21.51 7.46
CA SER A 246 17.82 -22.83 7.88
C SER A 246 16.54 -22.78 8.72
N PHE A 247 16.35 -21.75 9.56
CA PHE A 247 15.07 -21.55 10.24
C PHE A 247 13.93 -21.31 9.26
N ILE A 248 14.13 -20.43 8.26
CA ILE A 248 13.12 -20.13 7.24
C ILE A 248 12.84 -21.34 6.34
N GLU A 249 13.83 -22.18 6.05
CA GLU A 249 13.63 -23.45 5.35
C GLU A 249 12.71 -24.40 6.12
N ILE A 250 12.77 -24.39 7.46
CA ILE A 250 11.98 -25.29 8.33
C ILE A 250 10.59 -24.73 8.61
N MET A 251 10.51 -23.45 8.95
CA MET A 251 9.33 -22.79 9.52
C MET A 251 8.65 -21.80 8.56
N GLY A 252 9.27 -21.50 7.43
CA GLY A 252 8.85 -20.43 6.52
C GLY A 252 9.25 -19.04 7.02
N MET A 253 9.00 -18.02 6.18
CA MET A 253 9.27 -16.62 6.48
C MET A 253 8.16 -16.04 7.36
N ASN A 254 8.17 -16.39 8.64
CA ASN A 254 7.16 -16.02 9.62
C ASN A 254 7.78 -15.29 10.82
N ASN A 255 7.11 -14.27 11.34
CA ASN A 255 7.53 -13.57 12.55
C ASN A 255 7.12 -14.34 13.81
N ILE A 256 7.90 -15.35 14.17
CA ILE A 256 7.69 -16.23 15.33
C ILE A 256 8.93 -16.23 16.27
N PRO A 257 9.21 -15.09 16.93
CA PRO A 257 10.42 -14.88 17.72
C PRO A 257 10.63 -15.88 18.87
N GLU A 258 9.59 -16.39 19.54
CA GLU A 258 9.77 -17.33 20.65
C GLU A 258 10.18 -18.72 20.15
N ILE A 259 9.56 -19.21 19.08
CA ILE A 259 10.00 -20.43 18.40
C ILE A 259 11.44 -20.26 17.86
N PHE A 260 11.79 -19.08 17.35
CA PHE A 260 13.15 -18.79 16.89
C PHE A 260 14.18 -18.74 18.02
N LYS A 261 13.82 -18.22 19.20
CA LYS A 261 14.66 -18.25 20.41
C LYS A 261 15.01 -19.69 20.79
N VAL A 262 14.02 -20.58 20.83
CA VAL A 262 14.22 -22.01 21.09
C VAL A 262 15.12 -22.65 20.03
N TYR A 263 14.88 -22.33 18.75
CA TYR A 263 15.71 -22.81 17.65
C TYR A 263 17.17 -22.42 17.81
N ILE A 264 17.46 -21.14 18.05
CA ILE A 264 18.83 -20.62 18.18
C ILE A 264 19.56 -21.27 19.37
N ASP A 265 18.87 -21.42 20.51
CA ASP A 265 19.45 -22.07 21.69
C ASP A 265 19.83 -23.52 21.40
N CYS A 266 18.93 -24.28 20.75
CA CYS A 266 19.23 -25.64 20.32
C CYS A 266 20.38 -25.72 19.29
N GLN A 267 20.44 -24.82 18.32
CA GLN A 267 21.51 -24.85 17.31
C GLN A 267 22.89 -24.54 17.91
N ARG A 268 22.96 -23.59 18.86
CA ARG A 268 24.22 -23.18 19.49
C ARG A 268 24.67 -24.14 20.59
N ASN A 269 23.74 -24.78 21.28
CA ASN A 269 24.01 -25.70 22.38
C ASN A 269 23.61 -27.13 22.01
N ARG A 270 24.53 -27.92 21.45
CA ARG A 270 24.27 -29.35 21.11
C ARG A 270 23.97 -30.21 22.34
N ASP A 271 24.60 -29.88 23.46
CA ASP A 271 24.42 -30.57 24.73
C ASP A 271 23.14 -30.07 25.43
N LEU A 272 22.26 -31.02 25.79
CA LEU A 272 20.97 -30.72 26.42
C LEU A 272 21.13 -30.03 27.78
N ASP A 273 22.22 -30.32 28.50
CA ASP A 273 22.52 -29.71 29.80
C ASP A 273 22.93 -28.23 29.67
N ARG A 274 23.24 -27.76 28.46
CA ARG A 274 23.62 -26.36 28.17
C ARG A 274 22.46 -25.51 27.66
N LEU A 275 21.29 -26.10 27.43
CA LEU A 275 20.10 -25.35 27.04
C LEU A 275 19.65 -24.43 28.16
N SER A 276 19.10 -23.27 27.78
CA SER A 276 18.50 -22.36 28.76
C SER A 276 17.27 -22.98 29.42
N GLN A 277 17.04 -22.61 30.69
CA GLN A 277 15.85 -23.06 31.42
C GLN A 277 14.56 -22.59 30.76
N ASP A 278 14.57 -21.42 30.13
CA ASP A 278 13.46 -20.91 29.32
C ASP A 278 13.13 -21.86 28.16
N THR A 279 14.12 -22.28 27.37
CA THR A 279 13.92 -23.21 26.26
C THR A 279 13.33 -24.54 26.74
N LEU A 280 13.87 -25.10 27.82
CA LEU A 280 13.36 -26.35 28.40
C LEU A 280 11.93 -26.20 28.91
N LYS A 281 11.63 -25.07 29.56
CA LYS A 281 10.28 -24.72 30.02
C LYS A 281 9.31 -24.63 28.86
N LEU A 282 9.61 -23.85 27.82
CA LEU A 282 8.76 -23.67 26.64
C LEU A 282 8.47 -25.00 25.94
N CYS A 283 9.50 -25.83 25.73
CA CYS A 283 9.33 -27.17 25.16
C CYS A 283 8.43 -28.05 26.02
N THR A 284 8.65 -28.06 27.34
CA THR A 284 7.90 -28.92 28.27
C THR A 284 6.45 -28.47 28.40
N GLU A 285 6.20 -27.15 28.52
CA GLU A 285 4.85 -26.58 28.56
C GLU A 285 4.08 -26.86 27.27
N PHE A 286 4.74 -26.78 26.11
CA PHE A 286 4.17 -27.17 24.82
C PHE A 286 3.80 -28.67 24.74
N GLY A 287 4.34 -29.50 25.64
CA GLY A 287 4.04 -30.93 25.72
C GLY A 287 5.17 -31.85 25.26
N ILE A 288 6.36 -31.30 24.97
CA ILE A 288 7.54 -32.10 24.62
C ILE A 288 8.14 -32.69 25.90
N LYS A 289 8.05 -34.00 26.03
CA LYS A 289 8.69 -34.73 27.14
C LYS A 289 10.20 -34.74 26.96
N THR A 290 10.89 -33.86 27.67
CA THR A 290 12.36 -33.71 27.65
C THR A 290 13.09 -34.86 28.35
N HIS A 291 12.49 -35.39 29.42
CA HIS A 291 13.06 -36.47 30.23
C HIS A 291 12.20 -37.74 30.22
N ARG A 292 12.84 -38.87 30.46
CA ARG A 292 12.21 -40.17 30.70
C ARG A 292 11.73 -40.29 32.15
N LYS A 293 11.02 -41.39 32.47
CA LYS A 293 10.53 -41.66 33.83
C LYS A 293 11.65 -41.83 34.87
N ASP A 294 12.85 -42.18 34.43
CA ASP A 294 14.06 -42.34 35.24
C ASP A 294 14.91 -41.05 35.29
N GLU A 295 14.32 -39.91 34.90
CA GLU A 295 14.98 -38.59 34.87
C GLU A 295 16.16 -38.48 33.90
N THR A 296 16.37 -39.46 33.02
CA THR A 296 17.38 -39.35 31.95
C THR A 296 16.83 -38.59 30.74
N TRP A 297 17.70 -37.90 29.99
CA TRP A 297 17.32 -37.22 28.75
C TRP A 297 16.65 -38.18 27.75
N ARG A 298 15.52 -37.76 27.19
CA ARG A 298 14.82 -38.54 26.15
C ARG A 298 15.56 -38.50 24.83
N PHE A 299 16.14 -37.35 24.49
CA PHE A 299 16.81 -37.06 23.22
C PHE A 299 18.33 -37.20 23.37
N LYS A 300 19.04 -37.46 22.28
CA LYS A 300 20.51 -37.56 22.31
C LYS A 300 21.19 -36.20 22.31
N ASP A 301 20.58 -35.23 21.64
CA ASP A 301 21.07 -33.87 21.53
C ASP A 301 19.88 -32.89 21.38
N SER A 302 20.19 -31.60 21.43
CA SER A 302 19.21 -30.52 21.28
C SER A 302 18.60 -30.40 19.89
N LEU A 303 19.25 -30.94 18.84
CA LEU A 303 18.72 -30.95 17.48
C LEU A 303 17.59 -31.97 17.37
N GLU A 304 17.75 -33.15 17.96
CA GLU A 304 16.68 -34.14 18.08
C GLU A 304 15.49 -33.56 18.87
N LEU A 305 15.73 -32.81 19.95
CA LEU A 305 14.68 -32.10 20.70
C LEU A 305 13.93 -31.09 19.82
N PHE A 306 14.65 -30.23 19.09
CA PHE A 306 14.00 -29.24 18.21
C PHE A 306 13.25 -29.90 17.06
N ASN A 307 13.75 -31.01 16.51
CA ASN A 307 13.05 -31.74 15.46
C ASN A 307 11.72 -32.32 15.94
N GLU A 308 11.65 -32.82 17.19
CA GLU A 308 10.39 -33.23 17.82
C GLU A 308 9.44 -32.04 17.98
N LEU A 309 9.95 -30.90 18.49
CA LEU A 309 9.16 -29.67 18.62
C LEU A 309 8.63 -29.19 17.26
N SER A 310 9.48 -29.10 16.24
CA SER A 310 9.09 -28.70 14.87
C SER A 310 8.05 -29.65 14.29
N SER A 311 8.17 -30.96 14.55
CA SER A 311 7.19 -31.96 14.13
C SER A 311 5.84 -31.75 14.82
N ALA A 312 5.85 -31.47 16.12
CA ALA A 312 4.63 -31.19 16.89
C ALA A 312 3.97 -29.86 16.47
N LEU A 313 4.76 -28.81 16.23
CA LEU A 313 4.29 -27.53 15.69
C LEU A 313 3.66 -27.71 14.30
N LYS A 314 4.25 -28.53 13.42
CA LYS A 314 3.62 -28.89 12.13
C LYS A 314 2.32 -29.66 12.32
N GLY A 315 2.24 -30.50 13.36
CA GLY A 315 1.04 -31.24 13.74
C GLY A 315 -0.15 -30.36 14.11
N ILE A 316 0.08 -29.20 14.75
CA ILE A 316 -0.98 -28.25 15.13
C ILE A 316 -1.89 -27.90 13.96
N ARG A 317 -1.32 -27.57 12.80
CA ARG A 317 -2.12 -27.19 11.63
C ARG A 317 -2.96 -28.35 11.10
N SER A 318 -2.38 -29.55 11.05
CA SER A 318 -3.08 -30.76 10.62
C SER A 318 -4.24 -31.09 11.56
N ASP A 319 -4.01 -31.02 12.87
CA ASP A 319 -5.04 -31.26 13.89
C ASP A 319 -6.19 -30.25 13.74
N LEU A 320 -5.88 -28.96 13.62
CA LEU A 320 -6.86 -27.89 13.41
C LEU A 320 -7.70 -28.09 12.14
N LEU A 321 -7.08 -28.52 11.03
CA LEU A 321 -7.76 -28.83 9.78
C LEU A 321 -8.67 -30.07 9.86
N THR A 322 -8.52 -30.88 10.90
CA THR A 322 -9.37 -32.05 11.21
C THR A 322 -10.32 -31.78 12.37
N ASP A 323 -10.55 -30.51 12.70
CA ASP A 323 -11.39 -30.05 13.82
C ASP A 323 -10.94 -30.50 15.22
N LYS A 324 -9.70 -31.02 15.35
CA LYS A 324 -9.10 -31.39 16.62
C LYS A 324 -8.38 -30.18 17.24
N ILE A 325 -8.60 -29.96 18.54
CA ILE A 325 -7.82 -28.99 19.31
C ILE A 325 -6.48 -29.66 19.68
N PRO A 326 -5.34 -29.17 19.17
CA PRO A 326 -4.04 -29.73 19.48
C PRO A 326 -3.66 -29.50 20.95
N ASP A 327 -2.95 -30.47 21.53
CA ASP A 327 -2.30 -30.29 22.82
C ASP A 327 -1.25 -29.15 22.72
N GLY A 328 -1.11 -28.36 23.78
CA GLY A 328 -0.15 -27.25 23.82
C GLY A 328 -0.57 -25.99 23.05
N LEU A 329 -1.73 -25.96 22.37
CA LEU A 329 -2.19 -24.78 21.61
C LEU A 329 -2.32 -23.51 22.48
N THR A 330 -2.66 -23.66 23.77
CA THR A 330 -2.80 -22.54 24.72
C THR A 330 -1.50 -22.12 25.41
N THR A 331 -0.37 -22.74 25.04
CA THR A 331 0.95 -22.39 25.57
C THR A 331 1.55 -21.24 24.78
N GLU A 332 2.66 -20.68 25.23
CA GLU A 332 3.31 -19.54 24.56
C GLU A 332 3.67 -19.85 23.09
N LEU A 333 4.35 -20.97 22.82
CA LEU A 333 4.69 -21.40 21.46
C LEU A 333 3.44 -21.74 20.63
N GLY A 334 2.43 -22.34 21.28
CA GLY A 334 1.16 -22.68 20.62
C GLY A 334 0.37 -21.45 20.20
N LEU A 335 0.30 -20.43 21.07
CA LEU A 335 -0.37 -19.16 20.81
C LEU A 335 0.34 -18.36 19.73
N GLU A 336 1.68 -18.29 19.77
CA GLU A 336 2.47 -17.63 18.72
C GLU A 336 2.19 -18.26 17.35
N LEU A 337 2.24 -19.60 17.26
CA LEU A 337 1.93 -20.30 16.02
C LEU A 337 0.47 -20.11 15.59
N PHE A 338 -0.48 -20.20 16.52
CA PHE A 338 -1.90 -20.05 16.22
C PHE A 338 -2.23 -18.65 15.72
N ASN A 339 -1.68 -17.61 16.35
CA ASN A 339 -1.85 -16.22 15.91
C ASN A 339 -1.34 -16.03 14.49
N ARG A 340 -0.25 -16.71 14.13
CA ARG A 340 0.23 -16.72 12.75
C ARG A 340 -0.68 -17.48 11.80
N ILE A 341 -1.21 -18.64 12.21
CA ILE A 341 -2.11 -19.47 11.39
C ILE A 341 -3.43 -18.76 11.13
N LYS A 342 -4.06 -18.20 12.17
CA LYS A 342 -5.34 -17.49 12.06
C LYS A 342 -5.20 -16.20 11.26
N GLY A 343 -4.01 -15.60 11.24
CA GLY A 343 -3.73 -14.31 10.61
C GLY A 343 -4.04 -13.12 11.51
N SER A 344 -3.84 -11.93 10.96
CA SER A 344 -4.28 -10.66 11.54
C SER A 344 -5.43 -10.13 10.68
N SER A 345 -6.47 -9.63 11.33
CA SER A 345 -7.53 -8.87 10.67
C SER A 345 -7.42 -7.43 11.12
N GLN A 346 -7.89 -6.47 10.33
CA GLN A 346 -7.96 -5.08 10.81
C GLN A 346 -8.94 -4.88 11.98
N PHE A 347 -9.70 -5.93 12.32
CA PHE A 347 -10.73 -5.96 13.36
C PHE A 347 -10.28 -6.74 14.59
N GLU A 348 -8.98 -6.73 14.92
CA GLU A 348 -8.45 -7.50 16.06
C GLU A 348 -9.25 -7.23 17.33
N ARG A 349 -9.63 -8.31 18.01
CA ARG A 349 -10.24 -8.29 19.33
C ARG A 349 -9.34 -9.06 20.27
N ASP A 350 -9.27 -8.61 21.53
CA ASP A 350 -8.57 -9.29 22.62
C ASP A 350 -9.30 -10.57 23.09
N ASP A 351 -9.86 -11.35 22.16
CA ASP A 351 -10.51 -12.61 22.47
C ASP A 351 -9.46 -13.66 22.85
N SER A 352 -9.40 -13.98 24.14
CA SER A 352 -8.49 -14.97 24.68
C SER A 352 -8.78 -16.38 24.10
N LEU A 353 -7.84 -16.93 23.33
CA LEU A 353 -7.95 -18.27 22.74
C LEU A 353 -8.26 -19.36 23.80
N PRO A 354 -7.62 -19.40 24.98
CA PRO A 354 -8.00 -20.33 26.05
C PRO A 354 -9.49 -20.25 26.44
N VAL A 355 -10.06 -19.03 26.48
CA VAL A 355 -11.48 -18.82 26.80
C VAL A 355 -12.37 -19.34 25.68
N ILE A 356 -12.00 -19.12 24.42
CA ILE A 356 -12.73 -19.62 23.24
C ILE A 356 -12.70 -21.15 23.20
N ILE A 357 -11.54 -21.77 23.40
CA ILE A 357 -11.39 -23.23 23.49
C ILE A 357 -12.27 -23.80 24.61
N HIS A 358 -12.25 -23.19 25.79
CA HIS A 358 -13.08 -23.64 26.92
C HIS A 358 -14.58 -23.59 26.58
N LYS A 359 -15.04 -22.49 25.98
CA LYS A 359 -16.44 -22.35 25.53
C LYS A 359 -16.80 -23.39 24.49
N TRP A 360 -15.94 -23.60 23.49
CA TRP A 360 -16.17 -24.58 22.44
C TRP A 360 -16.24 -26.01 22.98
N ASN A 361 -15.30 -26.40 23.85
CA ASN A 361 -15.32 -27.71 24.50
C ASN A 361 -16.61 -27.95 25.28
N ASN A 362 -17.07 -26.96 26.06
CA ASN A 362 -18.34 -27.06 26.78
C ASN A 362 -19.55 -27.17 25.82
N THR A 363 -19.48 -26.52 24.66
CA THR A 363 -20.54 -26.58 23.63
C THR A 363 -20.62 -27.98 23.03
N ILE A 364 -19.50 -28.56 22.59
CA ILE A 364 -19.49 -29.90 21.97
C ILE A 364 -19.69 -31.03 22.99
N GLU A 365 -19.39 -30.81 24.27
CA GLU A 365 -19.74 -31.75 25.34
C GLU A 365 -21.27 -31.82 25.53
N ARG A 366 -21.95 -30.68 25.40
CA ARG A 366 -23.43 -30.61 25.51
C ARG A 366 -24.13 -31.10 24.25
N ASP A 367 -23.59 -30.77 23.08
CA ASP A 367 -24.13 -31.19 21.78
C ASP A 367 -22.97 -31.58 20.83
N PRO A 368 -22.57 -32.86 20.83
CA PRO A 368 -21.49 -33.35 19.97
C PRO A 368 -21.74 -33.13 18.48
N SER A 369 -22.99 -33.03 18.05
CA SER A 369 -23.34 -32.85 16.64
C SER A 369 -22.87 -31.50 16.07
N LEU A 370 -22.64 -30.51 16.94
CA LEU A 370 -22.10 -29.21 16.55
C LEU A 370 -20.62 -29.29 16.13
N GLY A 371 -19.87 -30.24 16.68
CA GLY A 371 -18.49 -30.52 16.30
C GLY A 371 -18.35 -31.49 15.12
N GLU A 372 -19.47 -31.92 14.53
CA GLU A 372 -19.47 -32.77 13.34
C GLU A 372 -19.73 -31.94 12.07
N LEU A 373 -19.09 -32.35 10.98
CA LEU A 373 -19.39 -31.83 9.66
C LEU A 373 -20.76 -32.32 9.19
N PRO A 374 -21.65 -31.43 8.73
CA PRO A 374 -22.93 -31.83 8.17
C PRO A 374 -22.75 -32.72 6.94
N ALA A 375 -23.76 -33.53 6.66
CA ALA A 375 -23.81 -34.38 5.48
C ALA A 375 -23.47 -33.59 4.20
N GLY A 376 -22.72 -34.20 3.29
CA GLY A 376 -22.32 -33.60 2.02
C GLY A 376 -21.11 -32.66 2.05
N PHE A 377 -20.66 -32.18 3.21
CA PHE A 377 -19.39 -31.43 3.30
C PHE A 377 -18.22 -32.42 3.19
N LYS A 378 -17.36 -32.21 2.19
CA LYS A 378 -16.17 -33.04 1.95
C LYS A 378 -15.00 -32.16 1.57
N GLU A 379 -13.81 -32.67 1.82
CA GLU A 379 -12.58 -32.12 1.28
C GLU A 379 -12.59 -32.25 -0.25
N THR A 380 -12.39 -31.14 -0.95
CA THR A 380 -12.24 -31.11 -2.41
C THR A 380 -11.02 -30.29 -2.79
N THR A 381 -10.23 -30.77 -3.75
CA THR A 381 -9.12 -30.00 -4.32
C THR A 381 -9.48 -29.50 -5.71
N ILE A 382 -9.44 -28.19 -5.89
CA ILE A 382 -9.61 -27.51 -7.18
C ILE A 382 -8.24 -27.08 -7.71
N LYS A 383 -8.08 -27.03 -9.04
CA LYS A 383 -6.88 -26.50 -9.67
C LYS A 383 -7.17 -25.10 -10.19
N VAL A 384 -6.26 -24.18 -9.90
CA VAL A 384 -6.42 -22.77 -10.28
C VAL A 384 -5.19 -22.31 -11.04
N PRO A 385 -5.35 -21.72 -12.24
CA PRO A 385 -4.23 -21.13 -12.95
C PRO A 385 -3.57 -20.03 -12.11
N LEU A 386 -2.23 -20.06 -11.99
CA LEU A 386 -1.48 -18.94 -11.46
C LEU A 386 -1.49 -17.81 -12.49
N LEU A 387 -1.61 -16.58 -12.01
CA LEU A 387 -1.36 -15.41 -12.83
C LEU A 387 0.14 -15.23 -12.95
N LYS A 388 0.64 -15.07 -14.19
CA LYS A 388 1.99 -14.57 -14.38
C LYS A 388 1.90 -13.08 -14.16
N HIS A 389 2.37 -12.60 -13.01
CA HIS A 389 2.83 -11.21 -12.93
C HIS A 389 4.15 -11.15 -13.68
N LYS A 390 4.06 -11.21 -15.01
CA LYS A 390 5.22 -11.00 -15.87
C LYS A 390 5.37 -9.49 -15.96
N VAL A 391 5.99 -8.89 -14.95
CA VAL A 391 6.60 -7.56 -15.13
C VAL A 391 7.84 -7.78 -16.00
N GLU A 392 7.64 -8.23 -17.24
CA GLU A 392 8.52 -7.83 -18.31
C GLU A 392 8.10 -6.39 -18.52
N VAL A 393 8.78 -5.44 -17.86
CA VAL A 393 8.93 -4.12 -18.49
C VAL A 393 9.74 -4.46 -19.74
N PRO A 394 9.13 -4.58 -20.93
CA PRO A 394 9.91 -4.70 -22.15
C PRO A 394 10.85 -3.51 -22.11
N ARG A 395 12.11 -3.71 -22.48
CA ARG A 395 13.19 -2.71 -22.38
C ARG A 395 12.92 -1.39 -23.14
N ASP A 396 11.71 -1.20 -23.69
CA ASP A 396 11.25 -0.14 -24.59
C ASP A 396 9.89 0.48 -24.22
N GLN A 397 9.37 0.28 -22.99
CA GLN A 397 8.08 0.87 -22.56
C GLN A 397 8.22 2.12 -21.69
N THR A 398 9.43 2.54 -21.36
CA THR A 398 9.69 3.77 -20.60
C THR A 398 9.04 4.98 -21.25
N GLU A 399 9.07 5.08 -22.59
CA GLU A 399 8.42 6.17 -23.32
C GLU A 399 6.90 6.17 -23.15
N GLN A 400 6.23 5.01 -23.15
CA GLN A 400 4.78 4.92 -22.95
C GLN A 400 4.37 5.27 -21.51
N VAL A 401 5.19 4.88 -20.53
CA VAL A 401 4.98 5.25 -19.13
C VAL A 401 5.16 6.75 -18.95
N VAL A 402 6.23 7.34 -19.51
CA VAL A 402 6.47 8.78 -19.47
C VAL A 402 5.36 9.54 -20.19
N GLU A 403 4.91 9.05 -21.36
CA GLU A 403 3.80 9.64 -22.12
C GLU A 403 2.50 9.62 -21.32
N LEU A 404 2.15 8.49 -20.69
CA LEU A 404 0.96 8.40 -19.84
C LEU A 404 1.07 9.33 -18.63
N LEU A 405 2.17 9.26 -17.88
CA LEU A 405 2.36 10.05 -16.65
C LEU A 405 2.41 11.56 -16.93
N SER A 406 2.87 11.95 -18.12
CA SER A 406 2.86 13.35 -18.59
C SER A 406 1.56 13.75 -19.29
N SER A 407 0.58 12.85 -19.38
CA SER A 407 -0.69 13.13 -20.05
C SER A 407 -1.60 14.01 -19.18
N GLN A 408 -2.38 14.89 -19.83
CA GLN A 408 -3.38 15.71 -19.16
C GLN A 408 -4.38 14.86 -18.37
N GLU A 409 -4.70 13.65 -18.87
CA GLU A 409 -5.59 12.71 -18.19
C GLU A 409 -5.04 12.30 -16.82
N VAL A 410 -3.73 12.04 -16.73
CA VAL A 410 -3.07 11.74 -15.45
C VAL A 410 -3.10 12.97 -14.56
N THR A 411 -2.71 14.13 -15.06
CA THR A 411 -2.75 15.38 -14.29
C THR A 411 -4.15 15.64 -13.72
N ASP A 412 -5.21 15.51 -14.52
CA ASP A 412 -6.59 15.80 -14.11
C ASP A 412 -7.11 14.87 -13.01
N ALA A 413 -6.65 13.62 -12.94
CA ALA A 413 -7.09 12.67 -11.93
C ALA A 413 -6.13 12.57 -10.73
N TYR A 414 -4.82 12.76 -10.94
CA TYR A 414 -3.84 12.73 -9.87
C TYR A 414 -3.78 14.06 -9.09
N LEU A 415 -3.63 15.17 -9.81
CA LEU A 415 -3.31 16.47 -9.22
C LEU A 415 -4.35 16.95 -8.19
N PRO A 416 -5.66 16.83 -8.45
CA PRO A 416 -6.65 17.30 -7.48
C PRO A 416 -6.61 16.53 -6.16
N LEU A 417 -6.23 15.25 -6.18
CA LEU A 417 -6.16 14.40 -4.99
C LEU A 417 -4.93 14.73 -4.15
N ILE A 418 -3.76 14.89 -4.78
CA ILE A 418 -2.53 15.23 -4.06
C ILE A 418 -2.58 16.64 -3.48
N GLN A 419 -3.13 17.62 -4.21
CA GLN A 419 -3.30 18.99 -3.73
C GLN A 419 -4.22 19.06 -2.50
N SER A 420 -5.25 18.22 -2.41
CA SER A 420 -6.09 18.14 -1.22
C SER A 420 -5.33 17.61 0.00
N TRP A 421 -4.43 16.64 -0.20
CA TRP A 421 -3.57 16.14 0.88
C TRP A 421 -2.50 17.13 1.30
N GLU A 422 -1.93 17.87 0.36
CA GLU A 422 -1.03 18.97 0.64
C GLU A 422 -1.74 20.09 1.41
N ALA A 423 -2.92 20.50 0.95
CA ALA A 423 -3.76 21.48 1.63
C ALA A 423 -4.09 21.02 3.05
N ALA A 424 -4.40 19.73 3.21
CA ALA A 424 -4.59 19.14 4.52
C ALA A 424 -3.31 19.27 5.34
N ALA A 425 -2.15 18.85 4.85
CA ALA A 425 -0.88 18.87 5.58
C ALA A 425 -0.45 20.27 6.03
N ASN A 426 -0.62 21.28 5.16
CA ASN A 426 -0.08 22.62 5.36
C ASN A 426 -1.05 23.58 6.07
N ASN A 427 -2.35 23.33 6.00
CA ASN A 427 -3.35 24.23 6.57
C ASN A 427 -4.04 23.60 7.80
N GLY A 428 -4.36 24.47 8.76
CA GLY A 428 -5.35 24.17 9.78
C GLY A 428 -6.76 24.34 9.21
N PHE A 429 -7.74 23.69 9.82
CA PHE A 429 -9.14 23.74 9.40
C PHE A 429 -9.69 25.17 9.24
N VAL A 430 -9.52 26.01 10.27
CA VAL A 430 -9.98 27.41 10.28
C VAL A 430 -9.21 28.23 9.24
N GLY A 431 -7.87 28.15 9.25
CA GLY A 431 -7.04 28.93 8.33
C GLY A 431 -7.30 28.61 6.84
N TYR A 432 -7.68 27.36 6.52
CA TYR A 432 -8.09 27.02 5.15
C TYR A 432 -9.42 27.68 4.78
N LEU A 433 -10.43 27.64 5.66
CA LEU A 433 -11.73 28.28 5.43
C LEU A 433 -11.61 29.81 5.33
N ASP A 434 -10.76 30.43 6.14
CA ASP A 434 -10.46 31.86 6.05
C ASP A 434 -9.92 32.22 4.66
N GLY A 435 -8.97 31.43 4.14
CA GLY A 435 -8.46 31.61 2.77
C GLY A 435 -9.55 31.50 1.70
N VAL A 436 -10.46 30.52 1.84
CA VAL A 436 -11.62 30.40 0.93
C VAL A 436 -12.53 31.62 1.02
N MET A 437 -12.75 32.14 2.23
CA MET A 437 -13.57 33.34 2.44
C MET A 437 -12.90 34.58 1.84
N GLU A 438 -11.58 34.72 1.97
CA GLU A 438 -10.79 35.78 1.34
C GLU A 438 -10.91 35.71 -0.19
N ASP A 439 -10.73 34.53 -0.79
CA ASP A 439 -10.84 34.32 -2.24
C ASP A 439 -12.23 34.70 -2.77
N LEU A 440 -13.29 34.23 -2.11
CA LEU A 440 -14.67 34.55 -2.48
C LEU A 440 -14.97 36.05 -2.33
N SER A 441 -14.46 36.68 -1.27
CA SER A 441 -14.62 38.11 -1.02
C SER A 441 -13.87 38.96 -2.04
N GLU A 442 -12.68 38.53 -2.45
CA GLU A 442 -11.90 39.17 -3.51
C GLU A 442 -12.62 39.04 -4.86
N GLU A 443 -13.18 37.87 -5.18
CA GLU A 443 -13.98 37.67 -6.39
C GLU A 443 -15.24 38.56 -6.38
N GLU A 444 -15.96 38.61 -5.26
CA GLU A 444 -17.14 39.46 -5.10
C GLU A 444 -16.78 40.94 -5.29
N THR A 445 -15.66 41.38 -4.71
CA THR A 445 -15.15 42.75 -4.83
C THR A 445 -14.80 43.07 -6.29
N LYS A 446 -14.05 42.19 -6.97
CA LYS A 446 -13.73 42.33 -8.40
C LYS A 446 -14.98 42.44 -9.26
N ILE A 447 -16.03 41.67 -8.96
CA ILE A 447 -17.30 41.75 -9.68
C ILE A 447 -18.03 43.07 -9.41
N LYS A 448 -18.05 43.56 -8.16
CA LYS A 448 -18.64 44.85 -7.81
C LYS A 448 -17.90 46.03 -8.44
N GLU A 449 -16.57 45.99 -8.50
CA GLU A 449 -15.75 46.97 -9.21
C GLU A 449 -16.06 46.97 -10.70
N LEU A 450 -16.14 45.78 -11.32
CA LEU A 450 -16.56 45.65 -12.72
C LEU A 450 -17.97 46.21 -12.99
N LEU A 451 -18.90 46.07 -12.06
CA LEU A 451 -20.26 46.64 -12.17
C LEU A 451 -20.28 48.16 -11.99
N SER A 452 -19.31 48.71 -11.25
CA SER A 452 -19.19 50.14 -10.94
C SER A 452 -18.44 50.91 -12.03
N ASN A 453 -17.55 50.24 -12.75
CA ASN A 453 -16.79 50.84 -13.85
C ASN A 453 -17.66 51.07 -15.09
N SER A 454 -17.42 52.17 -15.79
CA SER A 454 -17.98 52.44 -17.11
C SER A 454 -17.38 51.49 -18.16
N PRO A 455 -18.09 51.23 -19.29
CA PRO A 455 -17.55 50.41 -20.37
C PRO A 455 -16.18 50.89 -20.89
N ASP A 456 -15.94 52.20 -20.90
CA ASP A 456 -14.69 52.81 -21.35
C ASP A 456 -13.53 52.55 -20.38
N GLU A 457 -13.81 52.51 -19.07
CA GLU A 457 -12.80 52.18 -18.04
C GLU A 457 -12.41 50.71 -18.11
N ILE A 458 -13.37 49.80 -18.32
CA ILE A 458 -13.11 48.36 -18.47
C ILE A 458 -12.36 48.09 -19.78
N GLN A 459 -12.69 48.80 -20.86
CA GLN A 459 -11.96 48.70 -22.12
C GLN A 459 -10.48 49.08 -21.95
N LYS A 460 -10.16 50.11 -21.16
CA LYS A 460 -8.77 50.46 -20.82
C LYS A 460 -8.05 49.33 -20.08
N VAL A 461 -8.71 48.66 -19.13
CA VAL A 461 -8.14 47.50 -18.42
C VAL A 461 -7.89 46.32 -19.38
N VAL A 462 -8.82 46.04 -20.29
CA VAL A 462 -8.65 45.04 -21.35
C VAL A 462 -7.47 45.36 -22.26
N ASP A 463 -7.28 46.63 -22.61
CA ASP A 463 -6.24 47.08 -23.53
C ASP A 463 -4.83 46.91 -22.94
N ILE A 464 -4.68 47.12 -21.63
CA ILE A 464 -3.41 46.97 -20.91
C ILE A 464 -3.14 45.54 -20.40
N GLU A 465 -4.17 44.68 -20.31
CA GLU A 465 -4.01 43.28 -19.89
C GLU A 465 -3.17 42.50 -20.91
N LYS A 466 -2.13 41.83 -20.39
CA LYS A 466 -1.14 41.07 -21.17
C LYS A 466 -1.44 39.58 -21.18
N ASP A 467 -2.12 39.06 -20.16
CA ASP A 467 -2.52 37.65 -20.12
C ASP A 467 -3.70 37.40 -21.09
N PRO A 468 -3.54 36.52 -22.10
CA PRO A 468 -4.58 36.28 -23.10
C PRO A 468 -5.90 35.73 -22.51
N LYS A 469 -5.82 34.91 -21.46
CA LYS A 469 -6.96 34.25 -20.82
C LYS A 469 -7.74 35.26 -19.98
N ILE A 470 -7.04 36.06 -19.19
CA ILE A 470 -7.65 37.14 -18.38
C ILE A 470 -8.28 38.18 -19.32
N LYS A 471 -7.54 38.61 -20.35
CA LYS A 471 -8.03 39.55 -21.37
C LYS A 471 -9.31 39.04 -22.05
N GLN A 472 -9.35 37.78 -22.46
CA GLN A 472 -10.54 37.19 -23.08
C GLN A 472 -11.72 37.11 -22.10
N GLY A 473 -11.47 36.80 -20.83
CA GLY A 473 -12.47 36.83 -19.76
C GLY A 473 -13.05 38.23 -19.55
N LEU A 474 -12.19 39.24 -19.47
CA LEU A 474 -12.59 40.64 -19.35
C LEU A 474 -13.38 41.12 -20.58
N ILE A 475 -13.00 40.72 -21.80
CA ILE A 475 -13.78 41.01 -23.03
C ILE A 475 -15.18 40.40 -22.96
N LYS A 476 -15.31 39.15 -22.51
CA LYS A 476 -16.62 38.50 -22.33
C LYS A 476 -17.48 39.25 -21.30
N LYS A 477 -16.88 39.62 -20.16
CA LYS A 477 -17.57 40.38 -19.10
C LYS A 477 -17.96 41.79 -19.58
N LEU A 478 -17.09 42.48 -20.32
CA LEU A 478 -17.39 43.78 -20.94
C LEU A 478 -18.58 43.70 -21.89
N LYS A 479 -18.61 42.70 -22.78
CA LYS A 479 -19.75 42.46 -23.68
C LYS A 479 -21.05 42.18 -22.91
N ALA A 480 -20.96 41.46 -21.79
CA ALA A 480 -22.10 41.19 -20.94
C ALA A 480 -22.60 42.47 -20.24
N LEU A 481 -21.71 43.34 -19.78
CA LEU A 481 -22.05 44.60 -19.10
C LEU A 481 -22.71 45.64 -20.03
N GLN A 482 -22.39 45.61 -21.32
CA GLN A 482 -23.03 46.45 -22.35
C GLN A 482 -24.49 46.04 -22.65
N ASN A 483 -24.92 44.85 -22.21
CA ASN A 483 -26.29 44.34 -22.38
C ASN A 483 -27.03 44.36 -21.03
N PRO A 484 -28.24 44.97 -20.92
CA PRO A 484 -29.01 44.99 -19.67
C PRO A 484 -29.22 43.61 -19.02
N LYS A 485 -29.47 42.57 -19.84
CA LYS A 485 -29.63 41.18 -19.33
C LYS A 485 -28.32 40.59 -18.83
N GLY A 486 -27.20 40.92 -19.48
CA GLY A 486 -25.88 40.46 -19.09
C GLY A 486 -25.40 41.13 -17.81
N ARG A 487 -25.62 42.45 -17.67
CA ARG A 487 -25.39 43.21 -16.43
C ARG A 487 -26.20 42.63 -15.27
N GLN A 488 -27.50 42.39 -15.47
CA GLN A 488 -28.34 41.75 -14.46
C GLN A 488 -27.83 40.35 -14.07
N GLY A 489 -27.25 39.59 -15.01
CA GLY A 489 -26.61 38.31 -14.73
C GLY A 489 -25.39 38.43 -13.81
N ILE A 490 -24.54 39.44 -14.05
CA ILE A 490 -23.36 39.72 -13.22
C ILE A 490 -23.76 40.24 -11.84
N GLU A 491 -24.80 41.09 -11.74
CA GLU A 491 -25.36 41.53 -10.45
C GLU A 491 -25.91 40.36 -9.63
N ARG A 492 -26.60 39.41 -10.29
CA ARG A 492 -27.04 38.18 -9.63
C ARG A 492 -25.86 37.34 -9.14
N GLN A 493 -24.79 37.23 -9.92
CA GLN A 493 -23.58 36.51 -9.49
C GLN A 493 -22.96 37.15 -8.23
N ALA A 494 -22.84 38.48 -8.19
CA ALA A 494 -22.35 39.20 -7.02
C ALA A 494 -23.22 38.95 -5.78
N ASN A 495 -24.55 39.00 -5.94
CA ASN A 495 -25.48 38.74 -4.84
C ASN A 495 -25.39 37.29 -4.34
N VAL A 496 -25.27 36.33 -5.25
CA VAL A 496 -25.08 34.91 -4.89
C VAL A 496 -23.78 34.71 -4.13
N LEU A 497 -22.68 35.34 -4.55
CA LEU A 497 -21.41 35.30 -3.83
C LEU A 497 -21.52 35.91 -2.43
N ASN A 498 -22.12 37.10 -2.31
CA ASN A 498 -22.38 37.74 -1.01
C ASN A 498 -23.16 36.85 -0.05
N ASP A 499 -24.21 36.19 -0.55
CA ASP A 499 -25.03 35.30 0.26
C ASP A 499 -24.23 34.07 0.70
N VAL A 500 -23.40 33.49 -0.18
CA VAL A 500 -22.50 32.38 0.17
C VAL A 500 -21.47 32.81 1.20
N ILE A 501 -20.83 33.97 1.04
CA ILE A 501 -19.85 34.53 1.99
C ILE A 501 -20.48 34.67 3.37
N LYS A 502 -21.70 35.21 3.47
CA LYS A 502 -22.41 35.34 4.77
C LYS A 502 -22.72 34.00 5.41
N GLU A 503 -23.04 32.97 4.63
CA GLU A 503 -23.26 31.64 5.18
C GLU A 503 -21.93 31.00 5.64
N ILE A 504 -20.83 31.18 4.92
CA ILE A 504 -19.50 30.72 5.34
C ILE A 504 -19.03 31.46 6.60
N ASP A 505 -19.22 32.77 6.68
CA ASP A 505 -18.93 33.58 7.86
C ASP A 505 -19.72 33.10 9.09
N LYS A 506 -21.00 32.76 8.93
CA LYS A 506 -21.78 32.14 10.02
C LYS A 506 -21.18 30.81 10.46
N ILE A 507 -20.71 29.99 9.53
CA ILE A 507 -20.05 28.71 9.84
C ILE A 507 -18.77 28.95 10.64
N LEU A 508 -17.91 29.89 10.20
CA LEU A 508 -16.68 30.27 10.89
C LEU A 508 -16.96 30.77 12.32
N ASN A 509 -17.93 31.66 12.49
CA ASN A 509 -18.31 32.18 13.81
C ASN A 509 -18.82 31.09 14.76
N LEU A 510 -19.46 30.03 14.25
CA LEU A 510 -19.85 28.87 15.05
C LEU A 510 -18.62 28.09 15.52
N LEU A 511 -17.61 27.95 14.64
CA LEU A 511 -16.38 27.21 14.93
C LEU A 511 -15.47 27.91 15.95
N ASP A 512 -15.35 29.24 15.89
CA ASP A 512 -14.53 30.03 16.82
C ASP A 512 -14.98 29.90 18.28
N SER A 513 -16.22 29.45 18.51
CA SER A 513 -16.79 29.25 19.84
C SER A 513 -16.67 27.82 20.38
N SER A 514 -16.12 26.88 19.60
CA SER A 514 -16.04 25.44 19.91
C SER A 514 -14.58 24.94 19.91
N PRO A 515 -14.21 23.94 20.72
CA PRO A 515 -12.90 23.28 20.66
C PRO A 515 -12.67 22.43 19.38
N HIS A 516 -13.33 22.75 18.27
CA HIS A 516 -13.27 22.08 16.97
C HIS A 516 -13.40 20.56 17.05
N LYS A 517 -14.53 20.07 17.56
CA LYS A 517 -14.77 18.62 17.66
C LYS A 517 -15.02 18.02 16.29
N MET A 518 -14.88 16.70 16.19
CA MET A 518 -15.14 15.95 14.95
C MET A 518 -16.53 16.25 14.35
N GLU A 519 -17.56 16.42 15.18
CA GLU A 519 -18.92 16.74 14.72
C GLU A 519 -18.99 18.09 14.00
N ASP A 520 -18.13 19.05 14.37
CA ASP A 520 -18.10 20.38 13.77
C ASP A 520 -17.67 20.31 12.30
N TYR A 521 -16.74 19.42 11.94
CA TYR A 521 -16.32 19.19 10.56
C TYR A 521 -17.45 18.65 9.70
N VAL A 522 -18.23 17.71 10.23
CA VAL A 522 -19.39 17.14 9.53
C VAL A 522 -20.43 18.24 9.27
N VAL A 523 -20.73 19.06 10.28
CA VAL A 523 -21.68 20.19 10.12
C VAL A 523 -21.22 21.18 9.05
N VAL A 524 -19.92 21.48 9.00
CA VAL A 524 -19.35 22.37 7.98
C VAL A 524 -19.46 21.76 6.58
N LEU A 525 -19.06 20.50 6.40
CA LEU A 525 -19.16 19.80 5.13
C LEU A 525 -20.61 19.72 4.62
N GLU A 526 -21.57 19.45 5.51
CA GLU A 526 -23.00 19.44 5.20
C GLU A 526 -23.50 20.83 4.77
N SER A 527 -23.01 21.88 5.43
CA SER A 527 -23.39 23.25 5.12
C SER A 527 -22.82 23.70 3.78
N LEU A 528 -21.56 23.36 3.49
CA LEU A 528 -20.92 23.62 2.21
C LEU A 528 -21.60 22.85 1.07
N ASN A 529 -22.00 21.60 1.29
CA ASN A 529 -22.73 20.82 0.29
C ASN A 529 -24.08 21.44 -0.10
N LYS A 530 -24.78 22.09 0.86
CA LYS A 530 -26.03 22.84 0.57
C LYS A 530 -25.79 24.12 -0.23
N LEU A 531 -24.59 24.68 -0.16
CA LEU A 531 -24.17 25.87 -0.92
C LEU A 531 -23.61 25.50 -2.30
N ASP A 532 -23.05 24.29 -2.44
CA ASP A 532 -22.58 23.74 -3.71
C ASP A 532 -23.72 23.67 -4.73
N GLY A 533 -23.54 24.37 -5.85
CA GLY A 533 -24.59 24.58 -6.86
C GLY A 533 -25.08 26.03 -6.97
N LYS A 534 -24.88 26.85 -5.93
CA LYS A 534 -24.93 28.32 -6.05
C LYS A 534 -23.62 28.85 -6.59
N VAL A 535 -22.53 28.38 -5.99
CA VAL A 535 -21.16 28.51 -6.47
C VAL A 535 -20.50 27.13 -6.39
N SER A 536 -19.47 26.89 -7.19
CA SER A 536 -18.78 25.59 -7.17
C SER A 536 -17.89 25.52 -5.93
N LEU A 537 -18.23 24.64 -4.98
CA LEU A 537 -17.48 24.41 -3.75
C LEU A 537 -16.86 23.02 -3.70
N GLN A 538 -16.89 22.27 -4.79
CA GLN A 538 -16.38 20.89 -4.86
C GLN A 538 -14.94 20.74 -4.36
N LYS A 539 -14.04 21.66 -4.75
CA LYS A 539 -12.65 21.68 -4.28
C LYS A 539 -12.58 21.92 -2.78
N VAL A 540 -13.35 22.89 -2.27
CA VAL A 540 -13.41 23.25 -0.84
C VAL A 540 -13.90 22.06 -0.01
N ILE A 541 -14.97 21.39 -0.46
CA ILE A 541 -15.52 20.19 0.18
C ILE A 541 -14.47 19.07 0.21
N ARG A 542 -13.74 18.85 -0.89
CA ARG A 542 -12.68 17.84 -0.95
C ARG A 542 -11.55 18.15 0.01
N ASP A 543 -10.99 19.36 -0.04
CA ASP A 543 -9.85 19.77 0.78
C ASP A 543 -10.21 19.73 2.29
N LEU A 544 -11.41 20.19 2.66
CA LEU A 544 -11.87 20.11 4.05
C LEU A 544 -12.13 18.68 4.51
N SER A 545 -12.62 17.81 3.64
CA SER A 545 -12.74 16.40 3.98
C SER A 545 -11.37 15.73 4.15
N ALA A 546 -10.32 16.17 3.43
CA ALA A 546 -8.95 15.71 3.65
C ALA A 546 -8.40 16.17 5.00
N ILE A 547 -8.66 17.44 5.38
CA ILE A 547 -8.31 17.97 6.72
C ILE A 547 -9.04 17.16 7.80
N HIS A 548 -10.35 16.93 7.65
CA HIS A 548 -11.15 16.13 8.58
C HIS A 548 -10.56 14.72 8.76
N MET A 549 -10.25 14.03 7.65
CA MET A 549 -9.64 12.71 7.68
C MET A 549 -8.30 12.73 8.43
N ARG A 550 -7.40 13.65 8.08
CA ARG A 550 -6.07 13.77 8.72
C ARG A 550 -6.19 14.02 10.22
N ASP A 551 -7.08 14.91 10.63
CA ASP A 551 -7.16 15.39 12.01
C ASP A 551 -7.79 14.33 12.91
N TYR A 552 -8.88 13.70 12.46
CA TYR A 552 -9.78 12.95 13.34
C TYR A 552 -10.03 11.48 12.98
N VAL A 553 -10.00 11.12 11.69
CA VAL A 553 -10.42 9.78 11.25
C VAL A 553 -9.23 8.85 11.01
N MET A 554 -8.10 9.41 10.58
CA MET A 554 -7.00 8.62 10.05
C MET A 554 -6.10 8.08 11.17
N ASN A 555 -5.85 6.77 11.15
CA ASN A 555 -4.89 6.14 12.04
C ASN A 555 -3.42 6.49 11.66
N GLN A 556 -2.47 6.16 12.53
CA GLN A 556 -1.06 6.52 12.34
C GLN A 556 -0.42 5.90 11.08
N GLY A 557 -0.86 4.70 10.67
CA GLY A 557 -0.35 4.03 9.47
C GLY A 557 -0.68 4.81 8.20
N TYR A 558 -1.93 5.23 8.05
CA TYR A 558 -2.34 6.04 6.89
C TYR A 558 -1.78 7.47 6.96
N LYS A 559 -1.65 8.08 8.15
CA LYS A 559 -0.97 9.39 8.28
C LYS A 559 0.49 9.30 7.80
N GLN A 560 1.17 8.21 8.11
CA GLN A 560 2.52 7.96 7.63
C GLN A 560 2.56 7.78 6.10
N LEU A 561 1.59 7.07 5.54
CA LEU A 561 1.48 6.88 4.08
C LEU A 561 1.23 8.21 3.34
N VAL A 562 0.41 9.10 3.89
CA VAL A 562 0.22 10.48 3.37
C VAL A 562 1.52 11.29 3.48
N ARG A 563 2.29 11.15 4.57
CA ARG A 563 3.61 11.79 4.67
C ARG A 563 4.58 11.27 3.63
N GLU A 564 4.61 9.96 3.39
CA GLU A 564 5.44 9.35 2.36
C GLU A 564 5.08 9.84 0.96
N LEU A 565 3.78 10.03 0.71
CA LEU A 565 3.29 10.64 -0.51
C LEU A 565 3.89 12.05 -0.67
N LEU A 566 3.86 12.89 0.37
CA LEU A 566 4.35 14.27 0.29
C LEU A 566 5.89 14.41 0.34
N VAL A 567 6.60 13.52 1.03
CA VAL A 567 8.08 13.57 1.16
C VAL A 567 8.78 13.12 -0.12
N ASN A 568 8.19 12.19 -0.87
CA ASN A 568 8.82 11.63 -2.07
C ASN A 568 8.50 12.41 -3.36
N ILE A 569 7.72 13.49 -3.26
CA ILE A 569 7.32 14.32 -4.40
C ILE A 569 8.16 15.61 -4.37
N ASN A 570 9.17 15.67 -5.23
CA ASN A 570 9.96 16.89 -5.42
C ASN A 570 9.18 17.99 -6.18
N ASP A 571 8.11 17.62 -6.89
CA ASP A 571 7.22 18.50 -7.64
C ASP A 571 5.80 17.90 -7.69
N ILE A 572 4.83 18.54 -7.04
CA ILE A 572 3.44 18.04 -6.89
C ILE A 572 2.72 17.95 -8.24
N ASP A 573 3.20 18.70 -9.22
CA ASP A 573 2.62 18.71 -10.57
C ASP A 573 3.10 17.54 -11.44
N VAL A 574 4.10 16.76 -10.99
CA VAL A 574 4.67 15.64 -11.76
C VAL A 574 4.27 14.29 -11.14
N ALA A 575 3.42 13.54 -11.85
CA ALA A 575 3.03 12.20 -11.44
C ALA A 575 4.16 11.18 -11.71
N THR A 576 4.40 10.29 -10.74
CA THR A 576 5.25 9.11 -10.88
C THR A 576 4.39 7.86 -10.80
N SER A 577 4.89 6.71 -11.27
CA SER A 577 4.18 5.43 -11.11
C SER A 577 3.87 5.16 -9.63
N ASP A 578 4.87 5.33 -8.76
CA ASP A 578 4.74 5.09 -7.33
C ASP A 578 3.71 6.04 -6.69
N SER A 579 3.70 7.32 -7.07
CA SER A 579 2.72 8.27 -6.53
C SER A 579 1.30 7.96 -7.01
N VAL A 580 1.10 7.52 -8.26
CA VAL A 580 -0.21 7.06 -8.75
C VAL A 580 -0.69 5.83 -7.97
N TYR A 581 0.18 4.85 -7.73
CA TYR A 581 -0.18 3.68 -6.92
C TYR A 581 -0.53 4.05 -5.48
N LEU A 582 0.22 4.99 -4.88
CA LEU A 582 0.02 5.42 -3.51
C LEU A 582 -1.28 6.20 -3.34
N VAL A 583 -1.59 7.13 -4.27
CA VAL A 583 -2.88 7.86 -4.28
C VAL A 583 -4.04 6.90 -4.51
N HIS A 584 -3.90 5.95 -5.44
CA HIS A 584 -4.91 4.91 -5.64
C HIS A 584 -5.15 4.09 -4.36
N LYS A 585 -4.08 3.71 -3.66
CA LYS A 585 -4.18 2.96 -2.40
C LYS A 585 -4.93 3.76 -1.33
N ILE A 586 -4.58 5.02 -1.10
CA ILE A 586 -5.30 5.89 -0.15
C ILE A 586 -6.77 6.01 -0.55
N SER A 587 -7.02 6.33 -1.83
CA SER A 587 -8.34 6.49 -2.38
C SER A 587 -9.22 5.25 -2.15
N LYS A 588 -8.69 4.07 -2.45
CA LYS A 588 -9.44 2.83 -2.39
C LYS A 588 -9.53 2.27 -0.97
N ASP A 589 -8.39 2.08 -0.32
CA ASP A 589 -8.33 1.32 0.92
C ASP A 589 -8.71 2.17 2.13
N TYR A 590 -8.59 3.50 2.03
CA TYR A 590 -8.96 4.40 3.13
C TYR A 590 -10.22 5.19 2.84
N ILE A 591 -10.25 5.94 1.73
CA ILE A 591 -11.37 6.85 1.46
C ILE A 591 -12.64 6.05 1.14
N GLU A 592 -12.59 5.04 0.28
CA GLU A 592 -13.78 4.25 -0.06
C GLU A 592 -14.22 3.32 1.10
N GLU A 593 -13.27 2.63 1.74
CA GLU A 593 -13.57 1.60 2.74
C GLU A 593 -13.85 2.14 4.15
N HIS A 594 -13.13 3.19 4.57
CA HIS A 594 -13.23 3.71 5.94
C HIS A 594 -13.95 5.04 6.02
N TYR A 595 -13.77 5.97 5.07
CA TYR A 595 -14.41 7.29 5.15
C TYR A 595 -15.80 7.34 4.49
N LEU A 596 -15.91 6.85 3.26
CA LEU A 596 -17.13 6.94 2.43
C LEU A 596 -17.90 5.61 2.37
N HIS A 597 -17.79 4.82 3.44
CA HIS A 597 -18.44 3.53 3.51
C HIS A 597 -19.97 3.64 3.44
N HIS A 598 -20.66 2.82 2.63
CA HIS A 598 -22.13 2.90 2.40
C HIS A 598 -22.98 2.82 3.65
N LEU A 599 -22.56 2.00 4.62
CA LEU A 599 -23.38 1.75 5.80
C LEU A 599 -23.28 2.87 6.83
N GLN A 600 -22.29 3.77 6.70
CA GLN A 600 -22.03 4.92 7.59
C GLN A 600 -22.39 4.62 9.07
N ASP A 601 -21.83 3.56 9.65
CA ASP A 601 -21.90 3.32 11.09
C ASP A 601 -20.66 3.95 11.73
N SER A 602 -20.86 4.76 12.76
CA SER A 602 -19.81 5.33 13.62
C SER A 602 -18.74 4.33 14.05
N LYS A 603 -19.08 3.03 14.20
CA LYS A 603 -18.13 1.96 14.52
C LYS A 603 -17.21 1.56 13.37
N HIS A 604 -17.62 1.84 12.13
CA HIS A 604 -16.90 1.48 10.92
C HIS A 604 -16.14 2.65 10.32
N THR A 605 -16.69 3.87 10.41
CA THR A 605 -16.11 5.05 9.76
C THR A 605 -15.40 6.00 10.70
N GLU A 606 -15.45 5.75 12.02
CA GLU A 606 -14.85 6.60 13.05
C GLU A 606 -15.34 8.07 13.02
N HIS A 607 -16.44 8.37 12.33
CA HIS A 607 -17.06 9.70 12.28
C HIS A 607 -18.60 9.62 12.22
N PRO A 608 -19.32 10.72 12.55
CA PRO A 608 -20.76 10.80 12.36
C PRO A 608 -21.16 10.60 10.89
N ALA A 609 -22.25 9.87 10.66
CA ALA A 609 -22.74 9.57 9.32
C ALA A 609 -23.03 10.84 8.49
N PHE A 610 -22.55 10.86 7.25
CA PHE A 610 -22.92 11.90 6.28
C PHE A 610 -24.37 11.71 5.78
N SER A 611 -25.00 12.81 5.39
CA SER A 611 -26.24 12.77 4.62
C SER A 611 -26.01 12.02 3.30
N PRO A 612 -27.03 11.32 2.75
CA PRO A 612 -26.91 10.66 1.46
C PRO A 612 -26.41 11.60 0.35
N GLU A 613 -26.85 12.86 0.38
CA GLU A 613 -26.46 13.89 -0.59
C GLU A 613 -24.98 14.27 -0.47
N LEU A 614 -24.47 14.47 0.76
CA LEU A 614 -23.05 14.73 0.98
C LEU A 614 -22.19 13.50 0.65
N LEU A 615 -22.66 12.30 0.98
CA LEU A 615 -21.95 11.06 0.68
C LEU A 615 -21.81 10.86 -0.84
N GLU A 616 -22.86 11.09 -1.62
CA GLU A 616 -22.80 11.06 -3.08
C GLU A 616 -21.81 12.10 -3.61
N LYS A 617 -21.86 13.34 -3.09
CA LYS A 617 -20.92 14.40 -3.44
C LYS A 617 -19.47 14.02 -3.13
N LEU A 618 -19.20 13.48 -1.94
CA LEU A 618 -17.87 13.08 -1.52
C LEU A 618 -17.31 11.97 -2.41
N ASN A 619 -18.14 11.00 -2.81
CA ASN A 619 -17.74 9.96 -3.76
C ASN A 619 -17.33 10.54 -5.13
N LEU A 620 -17.98 11.62 -5.57
CA LEU A 620 -17.62 12.31 -6.82
C LEU A 620 -16.33 13.12 -6.66
N VAL A 621 -16.21 13.97 -5.64
CA VAL A 621 -15.03 14.86 -5.51
C VAL A 621 -13.75 14.09 -5.21
N TRP A 622 -13.85 12.95 -4.51
CA TRP A 622 -12.74 12.01 -4.32
C TRP A 622 -12.52 11.05 -5.50
N GLN A 623 -13.23 11.27 -6.61
CA GLN A 623 -13.07 10.49 -7.84
C GLN A 623 -13.25 8.98 -7.63
N GLN A 624 -14.09 8.56 -6.67
CA GLN A 624 -14.49 7.15 -6.52
C GLN A 624 -15.47 6.74 -7.63
N GLN A 625 -16.11 7.73 -8.25
CA GLN A 625 -17.03 7.56 -9.36
C GLN A 625 -16.64 8.46 -10.53
N LEU A 626 -17.00 8.03 -11.74
CA LEU A 626 -16.79 8.85 -12.94
C LEU A 626 -17.72 10.06 -12.90
N ASP A 627 -17.14 11.25 -12.84
CA ASP A 627 -17.89 12.49 -12.99
C ASP A 627 -18.09 12.79 -14.48
N LYS A 628 -19.30 12.53 -14.97
CA LYS A 628 -19.67 12.75 -16.36
C LYS A 628 -19.72 14.23 -16.75
N GLN A 629 -19.79 15.15 -15.79
CA GLN A 629 -19.88 16.59 -16.05
C GLN A 629 -18.51 17.25 -16.13
N THR A 630 -17.61 16.91 -15.23
CA THR A 630 -16.24 17.48 -15.19
C THR A 630 -15.26 16.69 -16.04
N GLY A 631 -15.56 15.43 -16.34
CA GLY A 631 -14.66 14.52 -17.05
C GLY A 631 -13.57 13.92 -16.18
N TYR A 632 -13.57 14.19 -14.86
CA TYR A 632 -12.59 13.61 -13.95
C TYR A 632 -12.70 12.09 -13.92
N MET A 633 -11.54 11.45 -14.06
CA MET A 633 -11.44 10.01 -14.14
C MET A 633 -11.07 9.42 -12.77
N PRO A 634 -11.70 8.32 -12.34
CA PRO A 634 -11.26 7.60 -11.15
C PRO A 634 -9.78 7.21 -11.23
N ILE A 635 -9.04 7.45 -10.14
CA ILE A 635 -7.63 7.06 -10.01
C ILE A 635 -7.41 5.55 -10.26
N THR A 636 -8.42 4.73 -10.00
CA THR A 636 -8.44 3.29 -10.33
C THR A 636 -8.31 3.02 -11.82
N ILE A 637 -8.90 3.86 -12.68
CA ILE A 637 -8.77 3.70 -14.13
C ILE A 637 -7.35 4.07 -14.56
N LEU A 638 -6.76 5.14 -14.01
CA LEU A 638 -5.37 5.50 -14.27
C LEU A 638 -4.41 4.38 -13.85
N LYS A 639 -4.58 3.86 -12.64
CA LYS A 639 -3.80 2.71 -12.14
C LYS A 639 -3.92 1.51 -13.08
N ASN A 640 -5.12 1.19 -13.57
CA ASN A 640 -5.32 0.08 -14.51
C ASN A 640 -4.68 0.33 -15.89
N LYS A 641 -4.66 1.58 -16.37
CA LYS A 641 -3.93 1.97 -17.59
C LYS A 641 -2.43 1.83 -17.39
N LEU A 642 -1.92 2.30 -16.25
CA LEU A 642 -0.52 2.19 -15.89
C LEU A 642 -0.08 0.72 -15.78
N ASP A 643 -0.87 -0.12 -15.10
CA ASP A 643 -0.68 -1.57 -15.05
C ASP A 643 -0.58 -2.18 -16.45
N LYS A 644 -1.50 -1.81 -17.35
CA LYS A 644 -1.52 -2.29 -18.73
C LYS A 644 -0.25 -1.88 -19.48
N ILE A 645 0.20 -0.64 -19.33
CA ILE A 645 1.44 -0.16 -19.95
C ILE A 645 2.63 -0.90 -19.37
N LEU A 646 2.75 -1.01 -18.05
CA LEU A 646 3.85 -1.69 -17.35
C LEU A 646 3.90 -3.21 -17.56
N GLY A 647 3.04 -3.73 -18.42
CA GLY A 647 2.95 -5.16 -18.67
C GLY A 647 2.50 -5.93 -17.44
N VAL A 648 1.86 -5.28 -16.47
CA VAL A 648 1.13 -5.92 -15.35
C VAL A 648 -0.14 -6.55 -15.93
N TYR A 649 0.05 -7.52 -16.82
CA TYR A 649 -0.96 -8.41 -17.30
C TYR A 649 -0.97 -9.61 -16.39
N SER A 650 -2.13 -9.89 -15.81
CA SER A 650 -2.46 -11.20 -15.27
C SER A 650 -2.66 -12.18 -16.43
N GLY A 651 -1.61 -12.51 -17.17
CA GLY A 651 -1.66 -13.56 -18.18
C GLY A 651 -1.86 -14.90 -17.48
N LYS A 652 -2.88 -15.67 -17.89
CA LYS A 652 -3.08 -17.03 -17.36
C LYS A 652 -1.84 -17.85 -17.69
N THR A 653 -1.15 -18.37 -16.67
CA THR A 653 -0.11 -19.36 -16.92
C THR A 653 -0.76 -20.73 -17.13
N THR A 654 -0.03 -21.63 -17.80
CA THR A 654 -0.35 -23.07 -17.77
C THR A 654 -0.04 -23.71 -16.41
N LYS A 655 0.61 -22.98 -15.49
CA LYS A 655 0.98 -23.49 -14.17
C LYS A 655 -0.21 -23.31 -13.24
N GLU A 656 -0.76 -24.42 -12.77
CA GLU A 656 -1.86 -24.43 -11.82
C GLU A 656 -1.34 -24.64 -10.39
N VAL A 657 -2.03 -24.04 -9.42
CA VAL A 657 -1.86 -24.33 -8.00
C VAL A 657 -3.07 -25.16 -7.52
N PRO A 658 -2.84 -26.28 -6.82
CA PRO A 658 -3.93 -27.00 -6.16
C PRO A 658 -4.37 -26.23 -4.91
N VAL A 659 -5.67 -26.00 -4.80
CA VAL A 659 -6.32 -25.38 -3.64
C VAL A 659 -7.32 -26.38 -3.09
N THR A 660 -7.11 -26.80 -1.86
CA THR A 660 -8.01 -27.70 -1.15
C THR A 660 -9.01 -26.87 -0.34
N MET A 661 -10.30 -27.05 -0.61
CA MET A 661 -11.39 -26.56 0.23
C MET A 661 -11.63 -27.55 1.36
N MET A 662 -11.25 -27.15 2.58
CA MET A 662 -11.34 -27.94 3.79
C MET A 662 -12.59 -27.52 4.59
N PRO A 663 -13.66 -28.33 4.60
CA PRO A 663 -14.78 -28.04 5.49
C PRO A 663 -14.35 -28.20 6.94
N VAL A 664 -14.72 -27.24 7.79
CA VAL A 664 -14.38 -27.23 9.21
C VAL A 664 -15.60 -26.88 10.05
N SER A 665 -15.62 -27.40 11.28
CA SER A 665 -16.63 -27.16 12.31
C SER A 665 -16.04 -26.74 13.67
N GLY A 666 -14.73 -26.89 13.86
CA GLY A 666 -14.03 -26.59 15.11
C GLY A 666 -13.43 -25.18 15.18
N LEU A 667 -12.21 -25.06 15.73
CA LEU A 667 -11.58 -23.75 15.94
C LEU A 667 -11.41 -22.94 14.65
N LEU A 668 -11.04 -23.57 13.52
CA LEU A 668 -10.89 -22.84 12.26
C LEU A 668 -12.23 -22.35 11.70
N HIS A 669 -13.35 -22.96 12.08
CA HIS A 669 -14.68 -22.43 11.79
C HIS A 669 -14.95 -21.17 12.60
N ILE A 670 -14.69 -21.20 13.91
CA ILE A 670 -14.84 -20.07 14.83
C ILE A 670 -13.99 -18.88 14.37
N TYR A 671 -12.73 -19.13 14.03
CA TYR A 671 -11.76 -18.13 13.56
C TYR A 671 -11.72 -17.99 12.03
N SER A 672 -12.75 -18.45 11.31
CA SER A 672 -12.79 -18.28 9.85
C SER A 672 -12.86 -16.80 9.47
N GLY A 673 -13.32 -15.98 10.42
CA GLY A 673 -13.25 -14.52 10.45
C GLY A 673 -11.86 -13.98 10.12
N ASP A 674 -10.90 -14.29 11.00
CA ASP A 674 -9.50 -13.86 10.92
C ASP A 674 -8.82 -14.39 9.66
N LEU A 675 -9.04 -15.67 9.34
CA LEU A 675 -8.40 -16.31 8.18
C LEU A 675 -8.76 -15.59 6.87
N GLY A 676 -10.02 -15.18 6.74
CA GLY A 676 -10.51 -14.42 5.60
C GLY A 676 -10.37 -12.92 5.77
N ASP A 677 -9.84 -12.41 6.90
CA ASP A 677 -9.88 -11.02 7.33
C ASP A 677 -11.25 -10.39 7.00
N SER A 678 -12.28 -10.91 7.67
CA SER A 678 -13.69 -10.64 7.40
C SER A 678 -14.37 -10.05 8.64
N CYS A 679 -15.40 -9.24 8.44
CA CYS A 679 -16.02 -8.45 9.51
C CYS A 679 -16.72 -9.28 10.62
N HIS A 680 -16.81 -10.60 10.48
CA HIS A 680 -17.39 -11.49 11.50
C HIS A 680 -16.37 -12.05 12.50
N THR A 681 -15.13 -11.55 12.53
CA THR A 681 -14.18 -11.75 13.66
C THR A 681 -14.80 -11.37 15.01
N SER A 682 -15.79 -10.47 14.99
CA SER A 682 -16.55 -10.10 16.18
C SER A 682 -17.44 -11.21 16.76
N GLN A 683 -17.57 -12.35 16.09
CA GLN A 683 -18.50 -13.43 16.41
C GLN A 683 -17.84 -14.65 17.08
N HIS A 684 -16.56 -14.61 17.45
CA HIS A 684 -15.86 -15.75 18.06
C HIS A 684 -16.62 -16.34 19.26
N ASP A 685 -17.06 -15.48 20.18
CA ASP A 685 -17.81 -15.90 21.36
C ASP A 685 -19.14 -16.60 21.00
N SER A 686 -19.91 -16.02 20.09
CA SER A 686 -21.21 -16.55 19.64
C SER A 686 -21.03 -17.88 18.90
N MET A 687 -20.02 -17.99 18.05
CA MET A 687 -19.69 -19.22 17.32
C MET A 687 -19.20 -20.32 18.27
N ALA A 688 -18.31 -19.99 19.21
CA ALA A 688 -17.84 -20.95 20.22
C ALA A 688 -18.95 -21.47 21.15
N LYS A 689 -20.02 -20.69 21.34
CA LYS A 689 -21.23 -21.08 22.06
C LYS A 689 -22.23 -21.88 21.21
N GLY A 690 -21.93 -22.17 19.95
CA GLY A 690 -22.79 -22.96 19.07
C GLY A 690 -24.08 -22.26 18.65
N GLN A 691 -24.13 -20.92 18.65
CA GLN A 691 -25.36 -20.16 18.36
C GLN A 691 -25.83 -20.26 16.89
N PHE A 692 -24.98 -20.77 16.00
CA PHE A 692 -25.22 -20.84 14.55
C PHE A 692 -25.04 -22.27 14.04
N PRO A 693 -25.88 -23.23 14.47
CA PRO A 693 -25.69 -24.66 14.18
C PRO A 693 -25.73 -25.00 12.68
N ASN A 694 -26.38 -24.18 11.86
CA ASN A 694 -26.49 -24.39 10.41
C ASN A 694 -25.40 -23.67 9.59
N LEU A 695 -24.42 -23.05 10.25
CA LEU A 695 -23.32 -22.33 9.62
C LEU A 695 -22.06 -23.19 9.70
N ARG A 696 -21.35 -23.33 8.57
CA ARG A 696 -20.03 -23.99 8.48
C ARG A 696 -19.09 -23.15 7.64
N SER A 697 -17.80 -23.46 7.71
CA SER A 697 -16.78 -22.76 6.93
C SER A 697 -16.02 -23.74 6.06
N TRP A 698 -15.64 -23.32 4.85
CA TRP A 698 -14.53 -23.93 4.13
C TRP A 698 -13.29 -23.07 4.30
N ILE A 699 -12.16 -23.69 4.62
CA ILE A 699 -10.85 -23.06 4.63
C ILE A 699 -10.14 -23.40 3.31
N TYR A 700 -9.54 -22.40 2.68
CA TYR A 700 -8.71 -22.61 1.50
C TYR A 700 -7.31 -23.01 1.93
N VAL A 701 -6.80 -24.14 1.42
CA VAL A 701 -5.46 -24.63 1.77
C VAL A 701 -4.66 -24.87 0.51
N THR A 702 -3.48 -24.26 0.41
CA THR A 702 -2.52 -24.58 -0.65
C THR A 702 -1.41 -25.46 -0.12
N ASN A 703 -0.80 -26.27 -0.99
CA ASN A 703 0.30 -27.19 -0.64
C ASN A 703 -0.05 -28.13 0.53
N LYS A 704 -1.30 -28.60 0.59
CA LYS A 704 -1.76 -29.49 1.66
C LYS A 704 -0.81 -30.70 1.82
N GLY A 705 -0.43 -30.98 3.06
CA GLY A 705 0.48 -32.07 3.43
C GLY A 705 1.95 -31.83 3.06
N LYS A 706 2.33 -30.63 2.61
CA LYS A 706 3.72 -30.26 2.30
C LYS A 706 4.29 -29.30 3.37
N PRO A 707 5.62 -29.15 3.47
CA PRO A 707 6.24 -28.23 4.45
C PRO A 707 5.76 -26.78 4.36
N ASN A 708 5.36 -26.32 3.16
CA ASN A 708 4.83 -24.99 2.88
C ASN A 708 3.30 -24.98 2.72
N GLU A 709 2.59 -25.82 3.47
CA GLU A 709 1.13 -25.75 3.59
C GLU A 709 0.73 -24.36 4.09
N GLU A 710 -0.27 -23.74 3.46
CA GLU A 710 -0.71 -22.39 3.82
C GLU A 710 -2.23 -22.30 3.75
N LEU A 711 -2.82 -21.68 4.79
CA LEU A 711 -4.23 -21.29 4.78
C LEU A 711 -4.37 -19.99 3.98
N ARG A 712 -5.28 -19.97 3.01
CA ARG A 712 -5.45 -18.91 2.01
C ARG A 712 -6.80 -18.22 2.11
N GLY A 713 -7.39 -18.18 3.30
CA GLY A 713 -8.70 -17.58 3.55
C GLY A 713 -9.82 -18.59 3.78
N SER A 714 -11.05 -18.10 3.77
CA SER A 714 -12.23 -18.89 4.10
C SER A 714 -13.47 -18.45 3.32
N VAL A 715 -14.52 -19.26 3.41
CA VAL A 715 -15.88 -18.94 2.95
C VAL A 715 -16.89 -19.61 3.86
N LEU A 716 -18.01 -18.92 4.13
CA LEU A 716 -19.11 -19.44 4.92
C LEU A 716 -20.13 -20.15 4.03
N ALA A 717 -20.69 -21.24 4.57
CA ALA A 717 -21.78 -22.00 4.01
C ALA A 717 -22.92 -22.06 5.04
N ILE A 718 -24.08 -21.51 4.70
CA ILE A 718 -25.24 -21.45 5.59
C ILE A 718 -26.33 -22.36 5.02
N GLN A 719 -26.73 -23.38 5.77
CA GLN A 719 -27.91 -24.18 5.45
C GLN A 719 -29.16 -23.40 5.88
N ALA A 720 -29.96 -22.98 4.92
CA ALA A 720 -31.15 -22.15 5.12
C ALA A 720 -32.36 -22.74 4.39
N GLU A 721 -33.50 -22.07 4.50
CA GLU A 721 -34.71 -22.44 3.78
C GLU A 721 -35.40 -21.20 3.23
N LYS A 722 -36.09 -21.37 2.11
CA LYS A 722 -37.08 -20.41 1.62
C LYS A 722 -38.32 -20.40 2.52
N LEU A 723 -39.15 -19.38 2.33
CA LEU A 723 -40.48 -19.29 2.96
C LEU A 723 -41.38 -20.49 2.66
N ASP A 724 -41.18 -21.16 1.52
CA ASP A 724 -41.91 -22.36 1.10
C ASP A 724 -41.25 -23.67 1.59
N ASP A 725 -40.29 -23.60 2.52
CA ASP A 725 -39.52 -24.72 3.05
C ASP A 725 -38.50 -25.34 2.07
N THR A 726 -38.29 -24.78 0.87
CA THR A 726 -37.24 -25.26 -0.05
C THR A 726 -35.86 -25.09 0.59
N PRO A 727 -35.05 -26.16 0.73
CA PRO A 727 -33.70 -26.07 1.27
C PRO A 727 -32.75 -25.27 0.37
N VAL A 728 -31.93 -24.42 0.98
CA VAL A 728 -30.98 -23.51 0.32
C VAL A 728 -29.62 -23.62 0.99
N LEU A 729 -28.53 -23.61 0.21
CA LEU A 729 -27.18 -23.39 0.70
C LEU A 729 -26.74 -21.99 0.30
N VAL A 730 -26.57 -21.10 1.27
CA VAL A 730 -26.07 -19.74 1.03
C VAL A 730 -24.56 -19.74 1.16
N VAL A 731 -23.85 -19.32 0.11
CA VAL A 731 -22.40 -19.10 0.12
C VAL A 731 -22.14 -17.63 0.40
N ARG A 732 -21.43 -17.34 1.50
CA ARG A 732 -21.28 -15.98 2.04
C ARG A 732 -19.85 -15.74 2.53
N ALA A 733 -19.43 -14.48 2.63
CA ALA A 733 -18.12 -14.09 3.15
C ALA A 733 -16.99 -14.87 2.46
N ASN A 734 -17.08 -14.96 1.13
CA ASN A 734 -16.09 -15.66 0.32
C ASN A 734 -14.83 -14.81 0.24
N ASN A 735 -13.91 -15.05 1.15
CA ASN A 735 -12.76 -14.20 1.40
C ASN A 735 -11.47 -15.04 1.35
N PRO A 736 -10.96 -15.33 0.15
CA PRO A 736 -9.55 -15.71 0.03
C PRO A 736 -8.66 -14.59 0.57
N SER A 737 -7.48 -14.95 1.07
CA SER A 737 -6.44 -13.96 1.42
C SER A 737 -6.11 -13.14 0.18
N GLU A 738 -5.93 -11.82 0.32
CA GLU A 738 -5.75 -10.91 -0.80
C GLU A 738 -4.55 -11.31 -1.69
N ASN A 739 -3.43 -11.71 -1.09
CA ASN A 739 -2.22 -12.16 -1.78
C ASN A 739 -2.52 -13.34 -2.70
N PHE A 740 -3.31 -14.28 -2.19
CA PHE A 740 -3.65 -15.48 -2.92
C PHE A 740 -4.54 -15.16 -4.10
N VAL A 741 -5.64 -14.41 -3.89
CA VAL A 741 -6.58 -14.10 -4.97
C VAL A 741 -5.95 -13.21 -6.06
N GLN A 742 -4.96 -12.39 -5.71
CA GLN A 742 -4.16 -11.60 -6.66
C GLN A 742 -3.11 -12.45 -7.42
N SER A 743 -2.73 -13.62 -6.90
CA SER A 743 -1.74 -14.51 -7.51
C SER A 743 -2.34 -15.57 -8.45
N VAL A 744 -3.66 -15.73 -8.44
CA VAL A 744 -4.38 -16.75 -9.19
C VAL A 744 -5.47 -16.14 -10.07
N ASP A 745 -5.92 -16.87 -11.08
CA ASP A 745 -7.07 -16.46 -11.89
C ASP A 745 -8.34 -16.47 -11.02
N SER A 746 -8.70 -15.29 -10.50
CA SER A 746 -9.81 -15.11 -9.57
C SER A 746 -11.14 -15.58 -10.16
N ASP A 747 -11.36 -15.38 -11.45
CA ASP A 747 -12.58 -15.81 -12.14
C ASP A 747 -12.70 -17.35 -12.13
N THR A 748 -11.63 -18.05 -12.50
CA THR A 748 -11.58 -19.53 -12.43
C THR A 748 -11.69 -20.04 -10.99
N PHE A 749 -10.96 -19.42 -10.05
CA PHE A 749 -10.98 -19.82 -8.64
C PHE A 749 -12.39 -19.73 -8.05
N ILE A 750 -13.03 -18.57 -8.18
CA ILE A 750 -14.32 -18.29 -7.55
C ILE A 750 -15.45 -19.10 -8.20
N VAL A 751 -15.42 -19.29 -9.52
CA VAL A 751 -16.37 -20.21 -10.18
C VAL A 751 -16.20 -21.64 -9.67
N ASN A 752 -14.97 -22.12 -9.48
CA ASN A 752 -14.73 -23.47 -8.95
C ASN A 752 -15.16 -23.62 -7.48
N VAL A 753 -14.99 -22.58 -6.65
CA VAL A 753 -15.55 -22.54 -5.29
C VAL A 753 -17.07 -22.68 -5.31
N LEU A 754 -17.76 -21.93 -6.18
CA LEU A 754 -19.22 -22.00 -6.29
C LEU A 754 -19.71 -23.35 -6.84
N LYS A 755 -18.96 -23.97 -7.76
CA LYS A 755 -19.23 -25.34 -8.22
C LYS A 755 -19.12 -26.35 -7.09
N GLU A 756 -18.11 -26.24 -6.22
CA GLU A 756 -18.00 -27.11 -5.05
C GLU A 756 -19.16 -26.90 -4.07
N ALA A 757 -19.64 -25.67 -3.89
CA ALA A 757 -20.85 -25.43 -3.10
C ALA A 757 -22.10 -26.10 -3.71
N ILE A 758 -22.24 -26.09 -5.03
CA ILE A 758 -23.31 -26.81 -5.75
C ILE A 758 -23.18 -28.32 -5.54
N GLU A 759 -21.98 -28.88 -5.68
CA GLU A 759 -21.76 -30.31 -5.43
C GLU A 759 -22.02 -30.69 -3.97
N THR A 760 -21.69 -29.82 -3.02
CA THR A 760 -22.09 -29.97 -1.61
C THR A 760 -23.60 -30.01 -1.47
N ALA A 761 -24.32 -29.06 -2.07
CA ALA A 761 -25.78 -29.00 -2.02
C ALA A 761 -26.43 -30.26 -2.64
N LYS A 762 -25.88 -30.79 -3.74
CA LYS A 762 -26.31 -32.06 -4.35
C LYS A 762 -26.11 -33.25 -3.41
N ARG A 763 -24.98 -33.32 -2.72
CA ARG A 763 -24.69 -34.38 -1.73
C ARG A 763 -25.64 -34.29 -0.54
N VAL A 764 -25.84 -33.10 0.03
CA VAL A 764 -26.82 -32.83 1.10
C VAL A 764 -28.22 -33.30 0.68
N ARG A 765 -28.67 -32.94 -0.53
CA ARG A 765 -29.96 -33.35 -1.07
C ARG A 765 -30.05 -34.88 -1.19
N THR A 766 -29.03 -35.52 -1.74
CA THR A 766 -28.99 -36.97 -1.93
C THR A 766 -29.09 -37.71 -0.59
N ASP A 767 -28.32 -37.28 0.40
CA ASP A 767 -28.35 -37.88 1.74
C ASP A 767 -29.70 -37.66 2.42
N ARG A 768 -30.29 -36.46 2.29
CA ARG A 768 -31.63 -36.15 2.78
C ARG A 768 -32.71 -37.07 2.19
N ILE A 769 -32.69 -37.29 0.87
CA ILE A 769 -33.63 -38.19 0.17
C ILE A 769 -33.41 -39.66 0.56
N LYS A 770 -32.15 -40.08 0.68
CA LYS A 770 -31.80 -41.44 1.08
C LYS A 770 -32.31 -41.75 2.49
N ASN A 771 -32.19 -40.79 3.41
CA ASN A 771 -32.56 -40.95 4.82
C ASN A 771 -34.06 -40.75 5.06
N ASN A 772 -34.78 -40.07 4.15
CA ASN A 772 -36.23 -39.91 4.23
C ASN A 772 -36.89 -40.00 2.85
N LYS A 773 -37.44 -41.18 2.53
CA LYS A 773 -38.12 -41.44 1.24
C LYS A 773 -39.48 -40.77 1.11
N SER A 774 -40.06 -40.28 2.21
CA SER A 774 -41.41 -39.69 2.26
C SER A 774 -41.37 -38.15 2.32
N LEU A 775 -40.28 -37.54 1.85
CA LEU A 775 -40.16 -36.09 1.81
C LEU A 775 -41.19 -35.45 0.86
N PRO A 776 -41.79 -34.31 1.24
CA PRO A 776 -42.64 -33.56 0.34
C PRO A 776 -41.82 -33.01 -0.84
N ALA A 777 -42.48 -32.81 -1.99
CA ALA A 777 -41.83 -32.38 -3.22
C ALA A 777 -40.95 -31.12 -3.04
N VAL A 778 -41.34 -30.20 -2.16
CA VAL A 778 -40.56 -28.99 -1.87
C VAL A 778 -39.22 -29.27 -1.16
N LYS A 779 -39.13 -30.30 -0.31
CA LYS A 779 -37.90 -30.74 0.34
C LYS A 779 -37.01 -31.61 -0.55
N LEU A 780 -37.57 -32.10 -1.67
CA LEU A 780 -36.82 -32.72 -2.77
C LEU A 780 -36.13 -31.68 -3.65
N ARG A 781 -36.45 -30.39 -3.52
CA ARG A 781 -35.72 -29.32 -4.20
C ARG A 781 -34.45 -28.96 -3.42
N GLN A 782 -33.52 -28.28 -4.09
CA GLN A 782 -32.35 -27.68 -3.45
C GLN A 782 -31.89 -26.46 -4.25
N MET A 783 -31.41 -25.43 -3.58
CA MET A 783 -30.83 -24.24 -4.22
C MET A 783 -29.45 -23.91 -3.66
N VAL A 784 -28.67 -23.18 -4.44
CA VAL A 784 -27.48 -22.45 -3.97
C VAL A 784 -27.64 -20.97 -4.28
N THR A 785 -27.33 -20.13 -3.29
CA THR A 785 -27.44 -18.67 -3.40
C THR A 785 -26.17 -17.98 -2.94
N ILE A 786 -25.96 -16.74 -3.42
CA ILE A 786 -24.91 -15.83 -2.95
C ILE A 786 -25.51 -14.46 -2.65
N PRO A 787 -25.04 -13.71 -1.64
CA PRO A 787 -25.39 -12.30 -1.51
C PRO A 787 -24.90 -11.52 -2.73
N MET A 788 -25.75 -10.64 -3.27
CA MET A 788 -25.42 -9.75 -4.39
C MET A 788 -25.40 -8.32 -3.88
N ASP A 789 -24.26 -7.92 -3.34
CA ASP A 789 -24.02 -6.62 -2.72
C ASP A 789 -22.68 -6.03 -3.19
N ARG A 790 -22.27 -4.91 -2.58
CA ARG A 790 -20.99 -4.26 -2.84
C ARG A 790 -19.88 -4.85 -1.97
N ARG A 791 -18.62 -4.63 -2.39
CA ARG A 791 -17.43 -4.93 -1.58
C ARG A 791 -17.58 -4.36 -0.15
N GLY A 792 -17.14 -5.14 0.83
CA GLY A 792 -17.18 -4.77 2.25
C GLY A 792 -18.54 -5.05 2.91
N SER A 793 -19.42 -5.79 2.24
CA SER A 793 -20.74 -6.15 2.75
C SER A 793 -20.86 -7.66 3.00
N ALA A 794 -22.04 -8.26 2.86
CA ALA A 794 -22.27 -9.65 3.23
C ALA A 794 -21.55 -10.65 2.30
N SER A 795 -21.40 -10.36 1.00
CA SER A 795 -20.78 -11.30 0.05
C SER A 795 -19.28 -11.50 0.29
N THR A 796 -18.51 -10.42 0.31
CA THR A 796 -17.05 -10.42 0.37
C THR A 796 -16.50 -9.00 0.59
N ASN A 797 -15.31 -8.88 1.18
CA ASN A 797 -14.51 -7.66 1.16
C ASN A 797 -13.34 -7.71 0.14
N ARG A 798 -13.22 -8.80 -0.63
CA ARG A 798 -12.18 -8.98 -1.64
C ARG A 798 -12.69 -8.50 -3.00
N GLN A 799 -11.97 -7.54 -3.59
CA GLN A 799 -12.35 -6.97 -4.89
C GLN A 799 -12.48 -8.05 -5.96
N GLY A 800 -11.49 -8.94 -6.08
CA GLY A 800 -11.47 -9.99 -7.09
C GLY A 800 -12.66 -10.96 -6.99
N VAL A 801 -13.27 -11.10 -5.81
CA VAL A 801 -14.48 -11.91 -5.62
C VAL A 801 -15.73 -11.11 -6.00
N ASN A 802 -15.83 -9.86 -5.54
CA ASN A 802 -16.99 -9.01 -5.85
C ASN A 802 -17.12 -8.77 -7.37
N ASP A 803 -16.00 -8.55 -8.06
CA ASP A 803 -15.96 -8.37 -9.51
C ASP A 803 -16.51 -9.60 -10.24
N VAL A 804 -16.11 -10.81 -9.83
CA VAL A 804 -16.60 -12.06 -10.43
C VAL A 804 -18.10 -12.22 -10.16
N TYR A 805 -18.55 -11.95 -8.93
CA TYR A 805 -19.97 -12.04 -8.59
C TYR A 805 -20.82 -11.09 -9.44
N ARG A 806 -20.42 -9.82 -9.55
CA ARG A 806 -21.17 -8.82 -10.34
C ARG A 806 -21.11 -9.11 -11.83
N LYS A 807 -19.94 -9.50 -12.35
CA LYS A 807 -19.76 -9.86 -13.77
C LYS A 807 -20.66 -11.04 -14.18
N ARG A 808 -20.83 -12.04 -13.31
CA ARG A 808 -21.46 -13.31 -13.68
C ARG A 808 -22.91 -13.47 -13.22
N PHE A 809 -23.28 -12.85 -12.10
CA PHE A 809 -24.52 -13.19 -11.40
C PHE A 809 -25.40 -11.99 -11.02
N VAL A 810 -25.04 -10.75 -11.39
CA VAL A 810 -25.81 -9.54 -10.98
C VAL A 810 -27.28 -9.59 -11.44
N ASP A 811 -27.55 -10.18 -12.60
CA ASP A 811 -28.90 -10.30 -13.18
C ASP A 811 -29.68 -11.53 -12.66
N CYS A 812 -29.09 -12.31 -11.75
CA CYS A 812 -29.75 -13.48 -11.18
C CYS A 812 -30.93 -13.10 -10.28
N LYS A 813 -31.92 -13.99 -10.20
CA LYS A 813 -33.14 -13.77 -9.44
C LYS A 813 -32.85 -13.70 -7.94
N LYS A 814 -33.27 -12.60 -7.31
CA LYS A 814 -33.30 -12.47 -5.84
C LYS A 814 -34.29 -13.43 -5.19
N VAL A 815 -33.96 -13.94 -4.01
CA VAL A 815 -34.81 -14.89 -3.27
C VAL A 815 -35.02 -14.48 -1.82
N ALA A 816 -36.24 -14.69 -1.32
CA ALA A 816 -36.57 -14.54 0.10
C ALA A 816 -36.29 -15.84 0.86
N LEU A 817 -35.56 -15.74 1.96
CA LEU A 817 -35.28 -16.83 2.89
C LEU A 817 -36.06 -16.65 4.19
N LYS A 818 -36.20 -17.71 4.98
CA LYS A 818 -36.68 -17.61 6.34
C LYS A 818 -35.71 -16.76 7.17
N ASN A 819 -36.29 -15.97 8.06
CA ASN A 819 -35.53 -15.14 9.00
C ASN A 819 -35.06 -16.00 10.18
N THR A 820 -33.78 -16.40 10.16
CA THR A 820 -33.07 -17.14 11.23
C THR A 820 -31.82 -16.39 11.70
N ALA A 821 -31.26 -16.76 12.84
CA ALA A 821 -30.02 -16.16 13.35
C ALA A 821 -28.88 -16.21 12.32
N GLU A 822 -28.72 -17.32 11.59
CA GLU A 822 -27.70 -17.50 10.57
C GLU A 822 -27.95 -16.62 9.33
N THR A 823 -29.21 -16.48 8.90
CA THR A 823 -29.55 -15.59 7.78
C THR A 823 -29.48 -14.09 8.13
N ASN A 824 -29.21 -13.76 9.40
CA ASN A 824 -28.89 -12.41 9.88
C ASN A 824 -27.48 -12.35 10.50
N PHE A 825 -26.64 -13.35 10.24
CA PHE A 825 -25.34 -13.47 10.89
C PHE A 825 -24.52 -12.18 10.70
N ASN A 826 -23.90 -11.68 11.78
CA ASN A 826 -23.16 -10.42 11.79
C ASN A 826 -23.97 -9.17 11.34
N GLY A 827 -25.29 -9.18 11.52
CA GLY A 827 -26.16 -8.04 11.21
C GLY A 827 -26.54 -7.87 9.73
N TYR A 828 -26.12 -8.79 8.85
CA TYR A 828 -26.50 -8.74 7.44
C TYR A 828 -27.75 -9.55 7.15
N ASN A 829 -28.82 -8.86 6.75
CA ASN A 829 -30.15 -9.43 6.50
C ASN A 829 -30.23 -10.07 5.11
N VAL A 830 -29.52 -11.18 4.90
CA VAL A 830 -29.47 -11.89 3.61
C VAL A 830 -30.78 -12.59 3.26
N HIS A 831 -31.69 -12.70 4.22
CA HIS A 831 -33.01 -13.31 4.04
C HIS A 831 -34.01 -12.43 3.27
N SER A 832 -33.82 -11.11 3.27
CA SER A 832 -34.77 -10.17 2.66
C SER A 832 -34.38 -9.83 1.22
N PRO A 833 -35.28 -10.00 0.22
CA PRO A 833 -35.00 -9.65 -1.16
C PRO A 833 -34.88 -8.14 -1.39
N ASP A 834 -35.45 -7.33 -0.49
CA ASP A 834 -35.41 -5.87 -0.54
C ASP A 834 -34.18 -5.29 0.17
N SER A 835 -33.42 -6.14 0.88
CA SER A 835 -32.17 -5.73 1.52
C SER A 835 -31.09 -5.40 0.49
N HIS A 836 -30.18 -4.49 0.85
CA HIS A 836 -28.94 -4.26 0.11
C HIS A 836 -28.00 -5.48 0.11
N THR A 837 -28.23 -6.46 1.00
CA THR A 837 -27.51 -7.73 1.09
C THR A 837 -28.34 -8.92 0.57
N ALA A 838 -29.34 -8.67 -0.28
CA ALA A 838 -30.20 -9.71 -0.80
C ALA A 838 -29.41 -10.82 -1.53
N THR A 839 -29.86 -12.07 -1.39
CA THR A 839 -29.24 -13.20 -2.08
C THR A 839 -29.89 -13.50 -3.41
N VAL A 840 -29.09 -13.92 -4.38
CA VAL A 840 -29.52 -14.35 -5.71
C VAL A 840 -29.30 -15.85 -5.90
N VAL A 841 -30.20 -16.51 -6.63
CA VAL A 841 -30.08 -17.94 -6.96
C VAL A 841 -29.08 -18.10 -8.11
N ILE A 842 -28.05 -18.91 -7.89
CA ILE A 842 -27.04 -19.23 -8.92
C ILE A 842 -27.20 -20.64 -9.49
N TRP A 843 -27.86 -21.52 -8.73
CA TRP A 843 -28.21 -22.87 -9.15
C TRP A 843 -29.42 -23.39 -8.38
N GLU A 844 -30.28 -24.17 -9.04
CA GLU A 844 -31.35 -24.93 -8.39
C GLU A 844 -31.55 -26.30 -9.04
N ILE A 845 -32.04 -27.25 -8.25
CA ILE A 845 -32.53 -28.55 -8.71
C ILE A 845 -33.97 -28.74 -8.25
N ASP A 846 -34.84 -29.12 -9.19
CA ASP A 846 -36.25 -29.32 -8.90
C ASP A 846 -36.53 -30.68 -8.19
N ALA A 847 -37.81 -30.95 -7.91
CA ALA A 847 -38.22 -32.18 -7.25
C ALA A 847 -37.97 -33.43 -8.12
N ASN A 848 -37.94 -33.27 -9.45
CA ASN A 848 -37.73 -34.34 -10.42
C ASN A 848 -36.24 -34.58 -10.72
N GLY A 849 -35.35 -33.71 -10.22
CA GLY A 849 -33.91 -33.80 -10.44
C GLY A 849 -33.41 -32.98 -11.65
N ASN A 850 -34.24 -32.11 -12.23
CA ASN A 850 -33.80 -31.22 -13.30
C ASN A 850 -32.98 -30.07 -12.71
N GLU A 851 -31.76 -29.87 -13.22
CA GLU A 851 -30.87 -28.79 -12.79
C GLU A 851 -31.05 -27.54 -13.65
N HIS A 852 -31.01 -26.38 -13.00
CA HIS A 852 -31.02 -25.06 -13.62
C HIS A 852 -29.82 -24.26 -13.10
N TRP A 853 -29.02 -23.74 -14.02
CA TRP A 853 -27.85 -22.90 -13.75
C TRP A 853 -28.19 -21.46 -14.12
N HIS A 854 -27.92 -20.51 -13.22
CA HIS A 854 -28.25 -19.10 -13.43
C HIS A 854 -26.98 -18.25 -13.51
N GLY A 855 -26.96 -17.26 -14.41
CA GLY A 855 -25.81 -16.40 -14.66
C GLY A 855 -24.83 -16.98 -15.69
N ASP A 856 -23.68 -16.32 -15.84
CA ASP A 856 -22.61 -16.75 -16.74
C ASP A 856 -21.65 -17.69 -16.01
N TRP A 857 -21.63 -18.98 -16.41
CA TRP A 857 -20.74 -20.00 -15.86
C TRP A 857 -19.57 -20.36 -16.78
N GLU A 858 -19.51 -19.80 -17.99
CA GLU A 858 -18.45 -20.09 -18.95
C GLU A 858 -17.23 -19.22 -18.63
N THR A 859 -16.08 -19.85 -18.43
CA THR A 859 -14.79 -19.15 -18.36
C THR A 859 -14.42 -18.73 -19.78
N LYS A 860 -14.72 -17.49 -20.17
CA LYS A 860 -14.21 -16.92 -21.44
C LYS A 860 -12.68 -16.93 -21.37
N SER A 861 -12.08 -17.74 -22.22
CA SER A 861 -10.63 -17.95 -22.33
C SER A 861 -9.89 -16.71 -22.77
#